data_AF-A0A961FP50-F1
#
_entry.id   AF-A0A961FP50-F1
#
_cell.length_a   1.000
_cell.length_b   1.000
_cell.length_c   1.000
_cell.angle_alpha   90.00
_cell.angle_beta   90.00
_cell.angle_gamma   90.00
#
_symmetry.space_group_name_H-M   'P 1'
#
loop_
_entity.id
_entity.type
_entity.pdbx_description
1 polymer ?
#
loop_
_entity_poly.entity_id
_entity_poly.type
_entity_poly.pdbx_seq_one_letter_code
_entity_poly.pdbx_strand_id
1 'polypeptide(L)'
;MTLRHPVRPIVAAAVLWLTISWTLSAKAQIRIFGNNPPIGQGGGAPGAAIPGAAPTVRGEKLVPAAMNVITDKQGNSWNLEQNGTLGRVGNSMVNSGLTLLINNQQFYTYQPMMTADGSEFVLLNRPNSGLPGLQILRRIRVMEKEGALRFLEVLTNSNANAITVSVALRTNFSGNYKTYLTDQGNSGVTTLGQRESAILVTPGSNQSNRAFAFTLCDPKSPVKPTISSQNKYGLTFQYNLTIPGGQTVAIAHAVSQLPTPREFDRQALAKVFRPVSIDRLMGTIPREFRPLMVNDGGSTDWSGESMLRGGAVADLGVDRGRRDVLALGERTRLIGSANCAGLKVVTAYGEAEVPFETVAAVVGGNRGRRDVSRVMLRDGQVFSGEIEAADLRFSMASGGKMNLQIPSLDRLVCAKADADGSWDADAVAMVETYGGDRLAANGSEVPMLEGMTPWGPLAFSLDEIVWLAPMEDEPVGHYVEFKNGTRCYLFLAGAPLRLQSDVFGACELDSAQVKAVVTRAALDRAREAEEQGRAGALFAEMGSDADSQPPTLHPYVLAAGGQRIVGDLGESSLHVLTHSETVPVAPREIRRMVNLTAAEGGQPDAAGPVFRIELWGGGVLAGYLGESDLEMQVRGASWRLPLTDLRELVTPVPRLTEGAQQDIARLIRELGSDDWQTREKATEELQSFGYLAQSILREELRTNPDPEVQRRLERILLSIQ
;
A
#
# COMPACT_ATOMS: atom_id res chain seq x y z
N MET A 1 31.76 -20.59 -67.66
CA MET A 1 33.08 -19.95 -67.79
C MET A 1 33.02 -18.60 -67.07
N THR A 2 33.30 -18.57 -65.76
CA THR A 2 33.77 -17.40 -64.98
C THR A 2 33.90 -17.84 -63.52
N LEU A 3 35.12 -17.72 -63.00
CA LEU A 3 35.56 -18.13 -61.66
C LEU A 3 35.04 -17.18 -60.57
N ARG A 4 34.71 -17.72 -59.39
CA ARG A 4 34.71 -16.97 -58.12
C ARG A 4 35.37 -17.80 -57.02
N HIS A 5 36.46 -17.26 -56.47
CA HIS A 5 37.13 -17.71 -55.26
C HIS A 5 36.41 -17.20 -53.99
N PRO A 6 36.62 -17.85 -52.82
CA PRO A 6 35.92 -17.53 -51.58
C PRO A 6 36.66 -16.49 -50.72
N VAL A 7 35.90 -15.67 -49.99
CA VAL A 7 36.40 -14.72 -48.99
C VAL A 7 36.04 -15.24 -47.59
N ARG A 8 37.05 -15.38 -46.73
CA ARG A 8 36.91 -15.55 -45.27
C ARG A 8 36.74 -14.17 -44.61
N PRO A 9 35.92 -13.99 -43.57
CA PRO A 9 35.98 -12.80 -42.73
C PRO A 9 36.90 -13.00 -41.53
N ILE A 10 37.67 -11.95 -41.26
CA ILE A 10 38.54 -11.74 -40.09
C ILE A 10 37.68 -11.21 -38.94
N VAL A 11 37.88 -11.78 -37.76
CA VAL A 11 37.34 -11.31 -36.48
C VAL A 11 38.24 -10.18 -35.97
N ALA A 12 37.67 -9.02 -35.66
CA ALA A 12 38.34 -7.99 -34.86
C ALA A 12 37.31 -7.35 -33.90
N ALA A 13 37.49 -7.64 -32.61
CA ALA A 13 36.79 -7.01 -31.51
C ALA A 13 37.48 -5.68 -31.17
N ALA A 14 36.70 -4.60 -31.06
CA ALA A 14 37.14 -3.34 -30.49
C ALA A 14 36.13 -2.91 -29.42
N VAL A 15 36.57 -2.99 -28.16
CA VAL A 15 35.86 -2.49 -26.98
C VAL A 15 36.29 -1.04 -26.78
N LEU A 16 35.35 -0.09 -26.88
CA LEU A 16 35.59 1.33 -26.63
C LEU A 16 34.91 1.72 -25.32
N TRP A 17 35.71 2.02 -24.29
CA TRP A 17 35.26 2.66 -23.05
C TRP A 17 35.13 4.17 -23.29
N LEU A 18 33.98 4.74 -22.94
CA LEU A 18 33.70 6.18 -23.04
C LEU A 18 33.30 6.69 -21.65
N THR A 19 34.27 7.32 -20.97
CA THR A 19 34.07 8.06 -19.73
C THR A 19 33.60 9.47 -20.06
N ILE A 20 32.40 9.86 -19.61
CA ILE A 20 31.88 11.22 -19.72
C ILE A 20 31.93 11.87 -18.34
N SER A 21 32.83 12.84 -18.16
CA SER A 21 32.86 13.75 -17.00
C SER A 21 32.17 15.07 -17.38
N TRP A 22 31.18 15.49 -16.58
CA TRP A 22 30.59 16.83 -16.66
C TRP A 22 31.13 17.69 -15.52
N THR A 23 31.94 18.70 -15.87
CA THR A 23 32.23 19.87 -15.03
C THR A 23 31.40 21.05 -15.54
N LEU A 24 30.55 21.61 -14.68
CA LEU A 24 29.87 22.88 -14.94
C LEU A 24 30.26 23.88 -13.85
N SER A 25 31.08 24.85 -14.26
CA SER A 25 31.40 26.07 -13.53
C SER A 25 30.51 27.19 -14.04
N ALA A 26 29.75 27.85 -13.17
CA ALA A 26 29.17 29.15 -13.45
C ALA A 26 29.11 29.97 -12.16
N LYS A 27 30.01 30.96 -12.07
CA LYS A 27 29.98 32.03 -11.06
C LYS A 27 28.91 33.04 -11.46
N ALA A 28 27.92 33.27 -10.60
CA ALA A 28 27.08 34.46 -10.64
C ALA A 28 27.24 35.22 -9.31
N GLN A 29 27.91 36.37 -9.37
CA GLN A 29 28.00 37.34 -8.27
C GLN A 29 26.70 38.14 -8.19
N ILE A 30 25.98 38.03 -7.08
CA ILE A 30 24.91 38.97 -6.72
C ILE A 30 25.45 39.87 -5.61
N ARG A 31 25.58 41.17 -5.93
CA ARG A 31 25.83 42.24 -4.96
C ARG A 31 24.54 42.50 -4.19
N ILE A 32 24.56 42.29 -2.88
CA ILE A 32 23.53 42.79 -1.96
C ILE A 32 24.08 44.04 -1.28
N PHE A 33 23.46 45.19 -1.52
CA PHE A 33 23.70 46.40 -0.76
C PHE A 33 23.06 46.27 0.62
N GLY A 34 23.85 46.50 1.66
CA GLY A 34 23.40 46.55 3.04
C GLY A 34 22.69 47.86 3.39
N ASN A 35 21.78 47.76 4.37
CA ASN A 35 21.45 48.82 5.32
C ASN A 35 20.78 48.15 6.54
N ASN A 36 21.57 47.87 7.57
CA ASN A 36 21.07 47.49 8.90
C ASN A 36 20.95 48.75 9.77
N PRO A 37 19.81 49.03 10.41
CA PRO A 37 19.75 49.88 11.59
C PRO A 37 20.07 49.07 12.88
N PRO A 38 20.43 49.74 13.98
CA PRO A 38 21.01 49.07 15.15
C PRO A 38 19.97 48.28 15.97
N ILE A 39 20.39 47.10 16.41
CA ILE A 39 19.65 46.20 17.29
C ILE A 39 19.64 46.80 18.71
N GLY A 40 18.47 47.20 19.18
CA GLY A 40 18.20 47.41 20.60
C GLY A 40 18.01 46.07 21.31
N GLN A 41 18.77 45.85 22.39
CA GLN A 41 18.57 44.73 23.30
C GLN A 41 17.22 44.88 24.03
N GLY A 42 16.29 43.97 23.75
CA GLY A 42 15.08 43.76 24.55
C GLY A 42 14.88 42.26 24.73
N GLY A 43 14.92 41.79 25.99
CA GLY A 43 14.71 40.40 26.35
C GLY A 43 13.30 39.94 25.98
N GLY A 44 13.20 39.06 24.97
CA GLY A 44 11.98 38.35 24.62
C GLY A 44 11.97 36.96 25.27
N ALA A 45 10.86 36.63 25.93
CA ALA A 45 10.56 35.29 26.43
C ALA A 45 10.70 34.22 25.32
N PRO A 46 10.99 32.95 25.67
CA PRO A 46 11.12 31.87 24.69
C PRO A 46 9.84 31.77 23.86
N GLY A 47 9.98 32.02 22.55
CA GLY A 47 8.89 31.92 21.60
C GLY A 47 8.33 30.50 21.60
N ALA A 48 7.02 30.38 21.82
CA ALA A 48 6.30 29.14 21.62
C ALA A 48 6.60 28.61 20.21
N ALA A 49 7.03 27.35 20.13
CA ALA A 49 7.28 26.66 18.87
C ALA A 49 6.06 26.81 17.96
N ILE A 50 6.28 27.25 16.73
CA ILE A 50 5.23 27.32 15.71
C ILE A 50 4.70 25.89 15.54
N PRO A 51 3.40 25.63 15.77
CA PRO A 51 2.84 24.30 15.66
C PRO A 51 3.05 23.76 14.25
N GLY A 52 3.41 22.46 14.20
CA GLY A 52 4.06 21.74 13.10
C GLY A 52 3.65 22.14 11.68
N ALA A 53 4.67 22.22 10.82
CA ALA A 53 4.47 22.31 9.37
C ALA A 53 3.51 21.21 8.92
N ALA A 54 2.58 21.56 8.01
CA ALA A 54 1.68 20.59 7.41
C ALA A 54 2.45 19.36 6.94
N PRO A 55 1.89 18.14 7.04
CA PRO A 55 2.45 16.99 6.35
C PRO A 55 2.49 17.31 4.85
N THR A 56 3.67 17.68 4.37
CA THR A 56 3.93 17.93 2.97
C THR A 56 4.41 16.64 2.35
N VAL A 57 4.06 16.44 1.08
CA VAL A 57 4.71 15.41 0.28
C VAL A 57 6.20 15.68 0.35
N ARG A 58 7.00 14.67 0.70
CA ARG A 58 8.41 14.88 1.07
C ARG A 58 9.16 15.57 -0.10
N GLY A 59 9.62 16.80 0.13
CA GLY A 59 10.36 17.58 -0.87
C GLY A 59 9.52 18.42 -1.83
N GLU A 60 8.19 18.47 -1.67
CA GLU A 60 7.31 19.30 -2.50
C GLU A 60 7.48 20.79 -2.16
N LYS A 61 7.76 21.62 -3.17
CA LYS A 61 7.84 23.08 -3.02
C LYS A 61 6.45 23.70 -3.18
N LEU A 62 5.90 24.20 -2.07
CA LEU A 62 4.62 24.90 -2.06
C LEU A 62 4.80 26.42 -2.16
N VAL A 63 3.88 27.07 -2.87
CA VAL A 63 3.78 28.53 -3.01
C VAL A 63 2.36 28.99 -2.62
N PRO A 64 2.15 30.25 -2.23
CA PRO A 64 0.81 30.78 -2.00
C PRO A 64 -0.10 30.53 -3.20
N ALA A 65 -1.32 30.02 -2.96
CA ALA A 65 -2.23 29.66 -4.03
C ALA A 65 -2.81 30.88 -4.75
N ALA A 66 -2.82 30.85 -6.08
CA ALA A 66 -3.55 31.81 -6.89
C ALA A 66 -4.99 31.32 -7.08
N MET A 67 -5.91 31.82 -6.24
CA MET A 67 -7.34 31.42 -6.24
C MET A 67 -8.12 32.11 -7.37
N ASN A 68 -7.75 31.81 -8.62
CA ASN A 68 -8.40 32.32 -9.82
C ASN A 68 -9.33 31.28 -10.45
N VAL A 69 -10.18 31.71 -11.37
CA VAL A 69 -10.94 30.78 -12.22
C VAL A 69 -9.97 30.07 -13.17
N ILE A 70 -9.96 28.74 -13.13
CA ILE A 70 -9.12 27.88 -13.98
C ILE A 70 -9.99 27.29 -15.07
N THR A 71 -9.56 27.37 -16.33
CA THR A 71 -10.25 26.71 -17.44
C THR A 71 -9.43 25.51 -17.90
N ASP A 72 -10.04 24.33 -17.90
CA ASP A 72 -9.39 23.08 -18.32
C ASP A 72 -9.37 22.89 -19.86
N LYS A 73 -8.76 21.80 -20.33
CA LYS A 73 -8.66 21.50 -21.77
C LYS A 73 -9.98 21.05 -22.39
N GLN A 74 -11.00 20.77 -21.59
CA GLN A 74 -12.37 20.48 -22.01
C GLN A 74 -13.25 21.76 -22.00
N GLY A 75 -12.66 22.92 -21.73
CA GLY A 75 -13.34 24.20 -21.66
C GLY A 75 -14.26 24.36 -20.44
N ASN A 76 -14.11 23.53 -19.40
CA ASN A 76 -14.80 23.79 -18.13
C ASN A 76 -14.05 24.84 -17.35
N SER A 77 -14.79 25.74 -16.71
CA SER A 77 -14.22 26.69 -15.76
C SER A 77 -14.49 26.26 -14.32
N TRP A 78 -13.46 26.36 -13.49
CA TRP A 78 -13.43 25.95 -12.10
C TRP A 78 -13.07 27.16 -11.24
N ASN A 79 -13.96 27.56 -10.33
CA ASN A 79 -13.70 28.60 -9.34
C ASN A 79 -13.48 27.92 -7.99
N LEU A 80 -12.23 27.77 -7.57
CA LEU A 80 -11.89 27.24 -6.26
C LEU A 80 -11.79 28.39 -5.26
N GLU A 81 -12.61 28.34 -4.22
CA GLU A 81 -12.57 29.30 -3.11
C GLU A 81 -11.47 28.95 -2.11
N GLN A 82 -11.08 29.89 -1.24
CA GLN A 82 -9.97 29.71 -0.30
C GLN A 82 -10.10 28.47 0.58
N ASN A 83 -11.32 28.07 0.95
CA ASN A 83 -11.59 26.85 1.74
C ASN A 83 -11.69 25.57 0.88
N GLY A 84 -11.35 25.64 -0.41
CA GLY A 84 -11.45 24.53 -1.35
C GLY A 84 -12.84 24.22 -1.85
N THR A 85 -13.84 25.05 -1.55
CA THR A 85 -15.20 24.91 -2.10
C THR A 85 -15.20 25.27 -3.59
N LEU A 86 -15.99 24.54 -4.39
CA LEU A 86 -16.26 24.90 -5.78
C LEU A 86 -17.30 26.01 -5.82
N GLY A 87 -16.85 27.24 -6.03
CA GLY A 87 -17.70 28.41 -6.20
C GLY A 87 -18.39 28.45 -7.57
N ARG A 88 -19.36 29.35 -7.67
CA ARG A 88 -20.10 29.58 -8.93
C ARG A 88 -19.20 30.21 -9.99
N VAL A 89 -19.35 29.75 -11.24
CA VAL A 89 -18.82 30.40 -12.45
C VAL A 89 -19.95 30.63 -13.45
N GLY A 90 -20.24 31.88 -13.78
CA GLY A 90 -21.28 32.24 -14.75
C GLY A 90 -22.63 31.54 -14.51
N ASN A 91 -23.09 30.80 -15.51
CA ASN A 91 -24.33 30.01 -15.50
C ASN A 91 -24.12 28.54 -15.09
N SER A 92 -23.03 28.22 -14.38
CA SER A 92 -22.81 26.89 -13.82
C SER A 92 -23.98 26.46 -12.94
N MET A 93 -24.30 25.17 -12.98
CA MET A 93 -25.33 24.56 -12.15
C MET A 93 -24.94 24.52 -10.67
N VAL A 94 -23.64 24.51 -10.36
CA VAL A 94 -23.14 24.48 -8.99
C VAL A 94 -22.97 25.91 -8.48
N ASN A 95 -23.57 26.19 -7.32
CA ASN A 95 -23.42 27.46 -6.62
C ASN A 95 -22.30 27.40 -5.57
N SER A 96 -22.28 26.30 -4.81
CA SER A 96 -21.29 26.02 -3.76
C SER A 96 -21.15 24.50 -3.67
N GLY A 97 -20.10 23.95 -4.26
CA GLY A 97 -19.88 22.51 -4.42
C GLY A 97 -18.78 21.98 -3.53
N LEU A 98 -18.95 20.74 -3.06
CA LEU A 98 -17.96 20.00 -2.27
C LEU A 98 -17.43 20.77 -1.05
N THR A 99 -18.31 21.54 -0.40
CA THR A 99 -18.03 22.13 0.92
C THR A 99 -17.75 21.01 1.91
N LEU A 100 -16.54 20.99 2.47
CA LEU A 100 -16.16 20.02 3.49
C LEU A 100 -16.72 20.42 4.84
N LEU A 101 -17.40 19.48 5.47
CA LEU A 101 -17.97 19.57 6.80
C LEU A 101 -17.43 18.41 7.62
N ILE A 102 -16.86 18.70 8.80
CA ILE A 102 -16.42 17.70 9.77
C ILE A 102 -17.29 17.85 11.01
N ASN A 103 -18.05 16.82 11.36
CA ASN A 103 -19.07 16.88 12.42
C ASN A 103 -19.98 18.10 12.26
N ASN A 104 -20.42 18.36 11.02
CA ASN A 104 -21.27 19.49 10.63
C ASN A 104 -20.62 20.89 10.78
N GLN A 105 -19.33 20.97 11.08
CA GLN A 105 -18.56 22.22 11.09
C GLN A 105 -17.81 22.40 9.77
N GLN A 106 -17.90 23.58 9.16
CA GLN A 106 -17.26 23.86 7.89
C GLN A 106 -15.73 23.92 8.02
N PHE A 107 -15.03 23.33 7.06
CA PHE A 107 -13.58 23.43 6.94
C PHE A 107 -13.14 24.85 6.57
N TYR A 108 -12.11 25.34 7.25
CA TYR A 108 -11.43 26.61 6.94
C TYR A 108 -9.93 26.41 6.93
N THR A 109 -9.26 26.96 5.91
CA THR A 109 -7.80 26.91 5.79
C THR A 109 -7.13 28.11 6.49
N TYR A 110 -5.87 27.96 6.89
CA TYR A 110 -5.06 29.10 7.33
C TYR A 110 -4.70 30.00 6.14
N GLN A 111 -3.95 29.42 5.21
CA GLN A 111 -3.50 30.03 3.96
C GLN A 111 -3.55 28.96 2.87
N PRO A 112 -4.27 29.18 1.77
CA PRO A 112 -4.27 28.23 0.67
C PRO A 112 -2.89 28.23 0.00
N MET A 113 -2.31 27.04 -0.15
CA MET A 113 -1.04 26.82 -0.85
C MET A 113 -1.31 26.04 -2.14
N MET A 114 -0.35 26.04 -3.06
CA MET A 114 -0.38 25.20 -4.26
C MET A 114 1.03 24.75 -4.61
N THR A 115 1.12 23.69 -5.41
CA THR A 115 2.37 23.26 -6.03
C THR A 115 2.97 24.36 -6.90
N ALA A 116 4.29 24.37 -7.05
CA ALA A 116 4.97 25.40 -7.84
C ALA A 116 4.50 25.46 -9.31
N ASP A 117 3.99 24.35 -9.87
CA ASP A 117 3.40 24.28 -11.20
C ASP A 117 1.91 24.69 -11.26
N GLY A 118 1.30 24.97 -10.10
CA GLY A 118 -0.11 25.36 -9.96
C GLY A 118 -1.11 24.23 -10.24
N SER A 119 -0.68 22.99 -10.40
CA SER A 119 -1.56 21.87 -10.78
C SER A 119 -2.36 21.30 -9.60
N GLU A 120 -1.89 21.50 -8.36
CA GLU A 120 -2.54 21.00 -7.16
C GLU A 120 -2.54 22.04 -6.02
N PHE A 121 -3.72 22.30 -5.46
CA PHE A 121 -3.95 23.12 -4.28
C PHE A 121 -3.78 22.26 -3.02
N VAL A 122 -3.18 22.83 -1.98
CA VAL A 122 -2.87 22.19 -0.71
C VAL A 122 -3.39 23.09 0.42
N LEU A 123 -4.42 22.64 1.11
CA LEU A 123 -5.18 23.42 2.08
C LEU A 123 -5.13 22.73 3.45
N LEU A 124 -4.42 23.33 4.40
CA LEU A 124 -4.35 22.82 5.78
C LEU A 124 -5.40 23.51 6.65
N ASN A 125 -6.17 22.74 7.43
CA ASN A 125 -7.17 23.32 8.32
C ASN A 125 -6.55 24.23 9.38
N ARG A 126 -7.37 25.18 9.86
CA ARG A 126 -7.15 25.79 11.16
C ARG A 126 -7.53 24.78 12.25
N PRO A 127 -6.83 24.76 13.41
CA PRO A 127 -7.21 23.93 14.55
C PRO A 127 -8.70 24.09 14.86
N ASN A 128 -9.44 22.99 14.86
CA ASN A 128 -10.86 23.00 15.12
C ASN A 128 -11.10 22.88 16.63
N SER A 129 -11.73 23.88 17.24
CA SER A 129 -12.07 23.86 18.67
C SER A 129 -13.06 22.75 19.04
N GLY A 130 -13.87 22.27 18.09
CA GLY A 130 -14.82 21.17 18.31
C GLY A 130 -14.18 19.78 18.30
N LEU A 131 -12.97 19.64 17.75
CA LEU A 131 -12.24 18.38 17.63
C LEU A 131 -10.75 18.63 17.86
N PRO A 132 -10.34 18.87 19.12
CA PRO A 132 -8.92 19.03 19.44
C PRO A 132 -8.14 17.79 19.01
N GLY A 133 -6.97 18.01 18.41
CA GLY A 133 -6.10 16.95 17.90
C GLY A 133 -6.47 16.40 16.53
N LEU A 134 -7.51 16.89 15.85
CA LEU A 134 -7.78 16.54 14.46
C LEU A 134 -7.16 17.56 13.49
N GLN A 135 -6.21 17.08 12.69
CA GLN A 135 -5.65 17.83 11.56
C GLN A 135 -6.26 17.34 10.25
N ILE A 136 -6.57 18.27 9.36
CA ILE A 136 -7.21 17.98 8.06
C ILE A 136 -6.40 18.68 6.97
N LEU A 137 -5.94 17.90 6.02
CA LEU A 137 -5.29 18.36 4.81
C LEU A 137 -6.20 18.05 3.62
N ARG A 138 -6.62 19.08 2.90
CA ARG A 138 -7.38 18.96 1.66
C ARG A 138 -6.45 19.25 0.48
N ARG A 139 -6.30 18.31 -0.44
CA ARG A 139 -5.59 18.54 -1.72
C ARG A 139 -6.55 18.52 -2.89
N ILE A 140 -6.43 19.47 -3.82
CA ILE A 140 -7.33 19.60 -4.98
C ILE A 140 -6.48 19.69 -6.25
N ARG A 141 -6.63 18.72 -7.15
CA ARG A 141 -5.83 18.66 -8.39
C ARG A 141 -6.74 18.88 -9.58
N VAL A 142 -6.29 19.74 -10.49
CA VAL A 142 -6.98 19.97 -11.77
C VAL A 142 -6.58 18.88 -12.76
N MET A 143 -7.55 18.08 -13.18
CA MET A 143 -7.37 17.04 -14.18
C MET A 143 -7.74 17.59 -15.55
N GLU A 144 -6.81 18.33 -16.14
CA GLU A 144 -7.10 19.16 -17.32
C GLU A 144 -7.68 18.37 -18.50
N LYS A 145 -7.19 17.14 -18.72
CA LYS A 145 -7.56 16.31 -19.87
C LYS A 145 -8.95 15.69 -19.68
N GLU A 146 -9.24 15.25 -18.46
CA GLU A 146 -10.47 14.59 -18.06
C GLU A 146 -11.61 15.58 -17.85
N GLY A 147 -11.29 16.86 -17.68
CA GLY A 147 -12.27 17.90 -17.42
C GLY A 147 -12.87 17.79 -16.03
N ALA A 148 -12.01 17.60 -15.02
CA ALA A 148 -12.41 17.23 -13.68
C ALA A 148 -11.49 17.82 -12.60
N LEU A 149 -11.98 17.80 -11.36
CA LEU A 149 -11.20 18.09 -10.15
C LEU A 149 -11.15 16.85 -9.29
N ARG A 150 -9.95 16.43 -8.88
CA ARG A 150 -9.74 15.39 -7.87
C ARG A 150 -9.51 16.05 -6.53
N PHE A 151 -10.21 15.58 -5.51
CA PHE A 151 -10.07 15.96 -4.11
C PHE A 151 -9.49 14.79 -3.33
N LEU A 152 -8.60 15.10 -2.40
CA LEU A 152 -8.04 14.16 -1.43
C LEU A 152 -8.15 14.81 -0.05
N GLU A 153 -8.94 14.21 0.83
CA GLU A 153 -9.12 14.66 2.20
C GLU A 153 -8.34 13.73 3.12
N VAL A 154 -7.30 14.24 3.77
CA VAL A 154 -6.42 13.49 4.68
C VAL A 154 -6.70 13.96 6.11
N LEU A 155 -7.06 13.03 6.98
CA LEU A 155 -7.47 13.29 8.36
C LEU A 155 -6.49 12.59 9.31
N THR A 156 -5.79 13.36 10.14
CA THR A 156 -4.80 12.86 11.12
C THR A 156 -5.32 13.09 12.53
N ASN A 157 -5.44 12.01 13.30
CA ASN A 157 -5.80 12.06 14.70
C ASN A 157 -4.55 12.08 15.57
N SER A 158 -4.14 13.24 16.07
CA SER A 158 -2.98 13.38 16.94
C SER A 158 -3.27 13.04 18.42
N ASN A 159 -4.49 12.60 18.75
CA ASN A 159 -4.82 12.14 20.10
C ASN A 159 -4.33 10.70 20.30
N ALA A 160 -4.17 10.27 21.56
CA ALA A 160 -3.85 8.88 21.88
C ALA A 160 -5.04 7.93 21.68
N ASN A 161 -6.27 8.43 21.74
CA ASN A 161 -7.49 7.63 21.61
C ASN A 161 -8.06 7.71 20.19
N ALA A 162 -8.69 6.62 19.75
CA ALA A 162 -9.45 6.62 18.51
C ALA A 162 -10.60 7.65 18.56
N ILE A 163 -10.86 8.31 17.43
CA ILE A 163 -11.98 9.23 17.25
C ILE A 163 -12.85 8.77 16.09
N THR A 164 -14.16 9.01 16.17
CA THR A 164 -15.07 8.82 15.03
C THR A 164 -15.56 10.17 14.54
N VAL A 165 -15.42 10.41 13.23
CA VAL A 165 -15.75 11.68 12.60
C VAL A 165 -16.74 11.45 11.44
N SER A 166 -17.73 12.34 11.35
CA SER A 166 -18.60 12.45 10.19
C SER A 166 -17.98 13.43 9.19
N VAL A 167 -17.60 12.93 8.03
CA VAL A 167 -17.05 13.71 6.92
C VAL A 167 -18.14 13.89 5.88
N ALA A 168 -18.63 15.11 5.73
CA ALA A 168 -19.67 15.45 4.78
C ALA A 168 -19.16 16.38 3.67
N LEU A 169 -19.50 16.03 2.43
CA LEU A 169 -19.24 16.80 1.22
C LEU A 169 -20.56 17.35 0.70
N ARG A 170 -20.80 18.64 0.92
CA ARG A 170 -22.07 19.28 0.53
C ARG A 170 -21.94 20.03 -0.78
N THR A 171 -22.90 19.83 -1.67
CA THR A 171 -23.04 20.58 -2.91
C THR A 171 -24.41 21.20 -2.99
N ASN A 172 -24.48 22.53 -3.13
CA ASN A 172 -25.67 23.29 -3.42
C ASN A 172 -25.67 23.73 -4.90
N PHE A 173 -26.79 23.50 -5.57
CA PHE A 173 -27.01 23.86 -6.95
C PHE A 173 -27.73 25.22 -7.05
N SER A 174 -27.49 25.96 -8.13
CA SER A 174 -28.10 27.28 -8.38
C SER A 174 -29.61 27.20 -8.67
N GLY A 175 -30.17 26.00 -8.77
CA GLY A 175 -31.60 25.72 -8.89
C GLY A 175 -31.89 24.23 -8.73
N ASN A 176 -33.15 23.84 -8.90
CA ASN A 176 -33.55 22.43 -8.87
C ASN A 176 -32.87 21.62 -9.98
N TYR A 177 -32.09 20.61 -9.59
CA TYR A 177 -31.66 19.58 -10.54
C TYR A 177 -32.85 18.70 -10.93
N LYS A 178 -32.78 18.09 -12.12
CA LYS A 178 -33.86 17.23 -12.62
C LYS A 178 -33.90 15.90 -11.85
N THR A 179 -32.78 15.19 -11.90
CA THR A 179 -32.54 13.93 -11.17
C THR A 179 -31.05 13.71 -10.92
N TYR A 180 -30.72 12.77 -10.04
CA TYR A 180 -29.40 12.14 -10.00
C TYR A 180 -29.53 10.63 -10.21
N LEU A 181 -28.50 10.04 -10.80
CA LEU A 181 -28.41 8.62 -11.15
C LEU A 181 -27.06 8.08 -10.69
N THR A 182 -26.98 6.82 -10.26
CA THR A 182 -25.67 6.19 -10.03
C THR A 182 -24.96 5.90 -11.33
N ASP A 183 -23.68 5.51 -11.29
CA ASP A 183 -22.94 4.97 -12.42
C ASP A 183 -23.53 3.68 -13.01
N GLN A 184 -24.49 3.07 -12.30
CA GLN A 184 -25.27 1.92 -12.77
C GLN A 184 -26.68 2.31 -13.24
N GLY A 185 -27.04 3.60 -13.20
CA GLY A 185 -28.32 4.12 -13.68
C GLY A 185 -29.46 4.13 -12.65
N ASN A 186 -29.18 3.81 -11.38
CA ASN A 186 -30.20 3.80 -10.34
C ASN A 186 -30.48 5.22 -9.82
N SER A 187 -31.75 5.58 -9.65
CA SER A 187 -32.16 6.90 -9.14
C SER A 187 -32.57 6.85 -7.66
N GLY A 188 -32.42 7.97 -6.94
CA GLY A 188 -32.99 8.11 -5.60
C GLY A 188 -32.28 7.28 -4.51
N VAL A 189 -31.05 6.83 -4.79
CA VAL A 189 -30.26 6.04 -3.83
C VAL A 189 -29.83 6.87 -2.63
N THR A 190 -29.99 6.32 -1.44
CA THR A 190 -29.48 6.91 -0.18
C THR A 190 -28.13 6.32 0.23
N THR A 191 -27.71 5.22 -0.39
CA THR A 191 -26.40 4.59 -0.20
C THR A 191 -26.03 3.90 -1.51
N LEU A 192 -24.76 3.96 -1.89
CA LEU A 192 -24.27 3.29 -3.09
C LEU A 192 -24.25 1.77 -2.88
N GLY A 193 -24.75 1.02 -3.87
CA GLY A 193 -24.66 -0.44 -3.90
C GLY A 193 -23.23 -0.96 -4.09
N GLN A 194 -23.07 -2.28 -4.00
CA GLN A 194 -21.77 -2.98 -4.13
C GLN A 194 -21.08 -2.79 -5.49
N ARG A 195 -21.79 -2.35 -6.52
CA ARG A 195 -21.23 -2.08 -7.86
C ARG A 195 -21.27 -0.61 -8.23
N GLU A 196 -21.71 0.23 -7.31
CA GLU A 196 -21.89 1.66 -7.52
C GLU A 196 -20.77 2.41 -6.81
N SER A 197 -20.28 3.44 -7.49
CA SER A 197 -19.08 4.20 -7.14
C SER A 197 -19.28 5.70 -7.24
N ALA A 198 -20.29 6.11 -8.01
CA ALA A 198 -20.42 7.49 -8.45
C ALA A 198 -21.88 7.86 -8.72
N ILE A 199 -22.13 9.17 -8.83
CA ILE A 199 -23.45 9.70 -9.21
C ILE A 199 -23.34 10.79 -10.28
N LEU A 200 -24.31 10.82 -11.18
CA LEU A 200 -24.49 11.83 -12.23
C LEU A 200 -25.69 12.68 -11.86
N VAL A 201 -25.48 13.99 -11.70
CA VAL A 201 -26.53 14.97 -11.45
C VAL A 201 -26.86 15.69 -12.75
N THR A 202 -28.14 15.64 -13.14
CA THR A 202 -28.62 16.23 -14.39
C THR A 202 -29.30 17.57 -14.15
N PRO A 203 -29.02 18.59 -14.98
CA PRO A 203 -29.61 19.91 -14.83
C PRO A 203 -31.12 19.91 -15.08
N GLY A 204 -31.83 20.84 -14.45
CA GLY A 204 -33.22 21.17 -14.78
C GLY A 204 -33.35 21.81 -16.17
N SER A 205 -34.57 21.89 -16.71
CA SER A 205 -34.83 22.39 -18.08
C SER A 205 -34.38 23.83 -18.33
N ASN A 206 -34.23 24.64 -17.29
CA ASN A 206 -33.85 26.05 -17.36
C ASN A 206 -32.43 26.32 -16.79
N GLN A 207 -31.61 25.26 -16.63
CA GLN A 207 -30.26 25.36 -16.09
C GLN A 207 -29.19 25.15 -17.17
N SER A 208 -27.92 25.11 -16.74
CA SER A 208 -26.78 24.74 -17.59
C SER A 208 -27.06 23.49 -18.42
N ASN A 209 -26.49 23.40 -19.62
CA ASN A 209 -26.55 22.19 -20.45
C ASN A 209 -25.56 21.09 -20.00
N ARG A 210 -24.76 21.35 -18.96
CA ARG A 210 -23.76 20.41 -18.43
C ARG A 210 -24.26 19.68 -17.20
N ALA A 211 -24.01 18.38 -17.17
CA ALA A 211 -24.22 17.54 -15.99
C ALA A 211 -22.94 17.52 -15.14
N PHE A 212 -23.12 17.17 -13.86
CA PHE A 212 -22.03 16.99 -12.91
C PHE A 212 -21.94 15.52 -12.51
N ALA A 213 -20.79 14.90 -12.77
CA ALA A 213 -20.49 13.55 -12.30
C ALA A 213 -19.60 13.63 -11.06
N PHE A 214 -19.99 12.93 -10.00
CA PHE A 214 -19.27 12.81 -8.74
C PHE A 214 -18.82 11.36 -8.55
N THR A 215 -17.52 11.11 -8.61
CA THR A 215 -16.94 9.82 -8.18
C THR A 215 -16.66 9.89 -6.70
N LEU A 216 -17.22 8.96 -5.93
CA LEU A 216 -17.24 9.04 -4.47
C LEU A 216 -16.44 7.92 -3.79
N CYS A 217 -16.40 6.73 -4.35
CA CYS A 217 -15.62 5.61 -3.81
C CYS A 217 -15.35 4.58 -4.90
N ASP A 218 -14.52 3.58 -4.63
CA ASP A 218 -14.43 2.41 -5.49
C ASP A 218 -15.70 1.55 -5.38
N PRO A 219 -16.16 0.85 -6.44
CA PRO A 219 -17.27 -0.09 -6.32
C PRO A 219 -17.09 -1.11 -5.18
N LYS A 220 -15.88 -1.60 -4.96
CA LYS A 220 -15.55 -2.60 -3.93
C LYS A 220 -15.21 -2.00 -2.57
N SER A 221 -15.26 -0.67 -2.44
CA SER A 221 -14.88 0.00 -1.20
C SER A 221 -15.73 -0.44 0.00
N PRO A 222 -15.09 -0.76 1.15
CA PRO A 222 -15.81 -1.01 2.40
C PRO A 222 -16.42 0.27 2.98
N VAL A 223 -15.86 1.45 2.64
CA VAL A 223 -16.36 2.75 3.07
C VAL A 223 -17.09 3.42 1.91
N LYS A 224 -18.42 3.42 1.97
CA LYS A 224 -19.30 4.11 1.02
C LYS A 224 -20.01 5.28 1.70
N PRO A 225 -20.20 6.42 1.03
CA PRO A 225 -20.97 7.51 1.62
C PRO A 225 -22.45 7.20 1.60
N THR A 226 -23.15 7.75 2.58
CA THR A 226 -24.59 7.97 2.49
C THR A 226 -24.86 9.22 1.67
N ILE A 227 -25.97 9.21 0.91
CA ILE A 227 -26.37 10.28 0.01
C ILE A 227 -27.69 10.84 0.52
N SER A 228 -27.73 12.15 0.77
CA SER A 228 -28.97 12.84 1.12
C SER A 228 -29.25 13.99 0.15
N SER A 229 -30.52 14.15 -0.20
CA SER A 229 -31.01 15.20 -1.10
C SER A 229 -31.85 16.20 -0.31
N GLN A 230 -31.51 17.47 -0.40
CA GLN A 230 -32.26 18.57 0.22
C GLN A 230 -33.06 19.30 -0.86
N ASN A 231 -34.35 18.97 -0.99
CA ASN A 231 -35.31 19.64 -1.89
C ASN A 231 -34.85 19.76 -3.35
N LYS A 232 -34.02 18.84 -3.86
CA LYS A 232 -33.37 18.94 -5.19
C LYS A 232 -32.50 20.19 -5.42
N TYR A 233 -32.19 20.94 -4.37
CA TYR A 233 -31.28 22.09 -4.39
C TYR A 233 -29.89 21.73 -3.87
N GLY A 234 -29.75 20.63 -3.13
CA GLY A 234 -28.45 20.21 -2.65
C GLY A 234 -28.35 18.70 -2.47
N LEU A 235 -27.11 18.22 -2.56
CA LEU A 235 -26.72 16.86 -2.23
C LEU A 235 -25.64 16.92 -1.15
N THR A 236 -25.70 15.98 -0.20
CA THR A 236 -24.64 15.76 0.77
C THR A 236 -24.18 14.31 0.71
N PHE A 237 -22.88 14.10 0.56
CA PHE A 237 -22.23 12.80 0.64
C PHE A 237 -21.57 12.69 2.01
N GLN A 238 -21.97 11.74 2.84
CA GLN A 238 -21.49 11.62 4.21
C GLN A 238 -20.81 10.28 4.47
N TYR A 239 -19.55 10.32 4.88
CA TYR A 239 -18.75 9.21 5.37
C TYR A 239 -18.70 9.24 6.90
N ASN A 240 -18.71 8.08 7.53
CA ASN A 240 -18.42 7.95 8.96
C ASN A 240 -17.09 7.21 9.09
N LEU A 241 -16.06 7.89 9.58
CA LEU A 241 -14.70 7.37 9.64
C LEU A 241 -14.26 7.22 11.09
N THR A 242 -13.69 6.08 11.45
CA THR A 242 -13.00 5.88 12.73
C THR A 242 -11.50 5.96 12.48
N ILE A 243 -10.82 6.86 13.19
CA ILE A 243 -9.40 7.14 13.05
C ILE A 243 -8.73 6.75 14.38
N PRO A 244 -7.89 5.70 14.43
CA PRO A 244 -7.18 5.35 15.65
C PRO A 244 -6.28 6.49 16.16
N GLY A 245 -5.85 6.41 17.41
CA GLY A 245 -4.96 7.41 17.98
C GLY A 245 -3.61 7.42 17.28
N GLY A 246 -3.08 8.61 16.98
CA GLY A 246 -1.82 8.78 16.24
C GLY A 246 -1.87 8.41 14.76
N GLN A 247 -3.01 7.96 14.24
CA GLN A 247 -3.14 7.47 12.87
C GLN A 247 -3.71 8.52 11.91
N THR A 248 -3.53 8.24 10.62
CA THR A 248 -4.04 9.06 9.51
C THR A 248 -4.88 8.20 8.57
N VAL A 249 -5.99 8.74 8.09
CA VAL A 249 -6.80 8.14 7.02
C VAL A 249 -7.06 9.16 5.91
N ALA A 250 -7.38 8.70 4.72
CA ALA A 250 -7.67 9.53 3.57
C ALA A 250 -8.92 9.06 2.81
N ILE A 251 -9.65 10.01 2.23
CA ILE A 251 -10.67 9.73 1.21
C ILE A 251 -10.35 10.53 -0.05
N ALA A 252 -10.55 9.92 -1.22
CA ALA A 252 -10.45 10.62 -2.50
C ALA A 252 -11.77 10.59 -3.25
N HIS A 253 -12.10 11.71 -3.88
CA HIS A 253 -13.28 11.83 -4.71
C HIS A 253 -13.00 12.76 -5.88
N ALA A 254 -13.86 12.74 -6.90
CA ALA A 254 -13.72 13.65 -8.03
C ALA A 254 -15.07 14.24 -8.42
N VAL A 255 -15.01 15.42 -9.04
CA VAL A 255 -16.14 16.03 -9.73
C VAL A 255 -15.73 16.39 -11.15
N SER A 256 -16.58 16.07 -12.12
CA SER A 256 -16.38 16.41 -13.53
C SER A 256 -17.59 17.12 -14.12
N GLN A 257 -17.33 18.05 -15.04
CA GLN A 257 -18.35 18.76 -15.80
C GLN A 257 -18.40 18.21 -17.23
N LEU A 258 -19.53 17.61 -17.61
CA LEU A 258 -19.67 16.97 -18.93
C LEU A 258 -20.94 17.40 -19.65
N PRO A 259 -20.98 17.33 -20.99
CA PRO A 259 -22.24 17.43 -21.73
C PRO A 259 -23.25 16.42 -21.18
N THR A 260 -24.49 16.84 -20.97
CA THR A 260 -25.53 15.94 -20.44
C THR A 260 -25.71 14.74 -21.39
N PRO A 261 -25.52 13.49 -20.92
CA PRO A 261 -25.73 12.30 -21.74
C PRO A 261 -27.16 12.25 -22.28
N ARG A 262 -27.31 11.83 -23.55
CA ARG A 262 -28.64 11.61 -24.16
C ARG A 262 -29.28 10.32 -23.65
N GLU A 263 -28.45 9.35 -23.32
CA GLU A 263 -28.81 8.01 -22.85
C GLU A 263 -28.24 7.82 -21.45
N PHE A 264 -29.03 7.19 -20.58
CA PHE A 264 -28.68 6.93 -19.18
C PHE A 264 -28.58 5.43 -18.88
N ASP A 265 -28.32 4.62 -19.91
CA ASP A 265 -28.05 3.20 -19.69
C ASP A 265 -26.66 2.99 -19.06
N ARG A 266 -26.46 1.79 -18.52
CA ARG A 266 -25.23 1.39 -17.83
C ARG A 266 -23.96 1.60 -18.66
N GLN A 267 -24.00 1.41 -19.98
CA GLN A 267 -22.82 1.56 -20.83
C GLN A 267 -22.48 3.04 -21.05
N ALA A 268 -23.49 3.86 -21.32
CA ALA A 268 -23.31 5.30 -21.45
C ALA A 268 -22.72 5.91 -20.17
N LEU A 269 -23.25 5.52 -19.01
CA LEU A 269 -22.78 5.97 -17.71
C LEU A 269 -21.36 5.45 -17.39
N ALA A 270 -21.06 4.17 -17.65
CA ALA A 270 -19.71 3.64 -17.48
C ALA A 270 -18.66 4.43 -18.29
N LYS A 271 -18.99 4.86 -19.52
CA LYS A 271 -18.10 5.71 -20.33
C LYS A 271 -17.88 7.09 -19.71
N VAL A 272 -18.91 7.67 -19.09
CA VAL A 272 -18.83 8.95 -18.40
C VAL A 272 -17.91 8.87 -17.18
N PHE A 273 -18.04 7.82 -16.37
CA PHE A 273 -17.30 7.70 -15.11
C PHE A 273 -15.90 7.10 -15.25
N ARG A 274 -15.63 6.29 -16.28
CA ARG A 274 -14.33 5.62 -16.46
C ARG A 274 -13.11 6.56 -16.39
N PRO A 275 -13.10 7.77 -16.99
CA PRO A 275 -11.95 8.67 -16.90
C PRO A 275 -11.69 9.21 -15.48
N VAL A 276 -12.69 9.17 -14.61
CA VAL A 276 -12.67 9.77 -13.27
C VAL A 276 -12.96 8.74 -12.16
N SER A 277 -12.85 7.45 -12.45
CA SER A 277 -13.01 6.37 -11.45
C SER A 277 -11.89 6.41 -10.42
N ILE A 278 -12.13 5.94 -9.18
CA ILE A 278 -11.11 5.95 -8.12
C ILE A 278 -9.81 5.29 -8.59
N ASP A 279 -9.89 4.13 -9.24
CA ASP A 279 -8.75 3.47 -9.92
C ASP A 279 -7.90 4.43 -10.76
N ARG A 280 -8.52 5.28 -11.60
CA ARG A 280 -7.80 6.26 -12.41
C ARG A 280 -7.25 7.41 -11.58
N LEU A 281 -7.99 7.82 -10.55
CA LEU A 281 -7.54 8.87 -9.63
C LEU A 281 -6.31 8.44 -8.83
N MET A 282 -6.14 7.16 -8.52
CA MET A 282 -4.98 6.65 -7.76
C MET A 282 -3.65 7.05 -8.40
N GLY A 283 -3.57 7.04 -9.73
CA GLY A 283 -2.39 7.51 -10.46
C GLY A 283 -2.04 9.00 -10.26
N THR A 284 -2.99 9.80 -9.76
CA THR A 284 -2.82 11.23 -9.48
C THR A 284 -2.66 11.55 -7.99
N ILE A 285 -2.90 10.57 -7.11
CA ILE A 285 -2.76 10.71 -5.67
C ILE A 285 -1.28 10.48 -5.31
N PRO A 286 -0.65 11.40 -4.55
CA PRO A 286 0.69 11.20 -4.01
C PRO A 286 0.78 9.88 -3.25
N ARG A 287 1.86 9.14 -3.47
CA ARG A 287 1.98 7.73 -3.08
C ARG A 287 1.86 7.52 -1.58
N GLU A 288 2.40 8.43 -0.78
CA GLU A 288 2.30 8.41 0.68
C GLU A 288 0.86 8.40 1.20
N PHE A 289 -0.12 8.89 0.42
CA PHE A 289 -1.51 8.92 0.82
C PHE A 289 -2.31 7.70 0.35
N ARG A 290 -1.80 6.93 -0.62
CA ARG A 290 -2.52 5.77 -1.16
C ARG A 290 -2.80 4.69 -0.11
N PRO A 291 -1.85 4.30 0.76
CA PRO A 291 -2.13 3.33 1.83
C PRO A 291 -3.14 3.83 2.88
N LEU A 292 -3.34 5.15 2.97
CA LEU A 292 -4.25 5.76 3.93
C LEU A 292 -5.70 5.77 3.40
N MET A 293 -5.91 5.45 2.12
CA MET A 293 -7.21 5.50 1.46
C MET A 293 -8.17 4.49 2.06
N VAL A 294 -9.31 4.98 2.57
CA VAL A 294 -10.34 4.10 3.15
C VAL A 294 -11.54 3.89 2.22
N ASN A 295 -11.69 4.72 1.20
CA ASN A 295 -12.77 4.62 0.21
C ASN A 295 -12.33 4.05 -1.14
N ASP A 296 -11.16 3.38 -1.17
CA ASP A 296 -10.70 2.59 -2.31
C ASP A 296 -11.21 1.14 -2.22
N GLY A 297 -11.02 0.37 -3.28
CA GLY A 297 -11.51 -1.02 -3.36
C GLY A 297 -10.54 -2.04 -2.77
N GLY A 298 -9.57 -1.61 -1.96
CA GLY A 298 -8.34 -2.38 -1.71
C GLY A 298 -7.51 -2.51 -2.99
N SER A 299 -7.47 -1.46 -3.81
CA SER A 299 -6.69 -1.41 -5.05
C SER A 299 -5.31 -0.79 -4.82
N THR A 300 -4.85 -0.73 -3.57
CA THR A 300 -3.43 -0.70 -3.26
C THR A 300 -2.84 -2.05 -3.69
N ASP A 301 -2.62 -2.15 -5.00
CA ASP A 301 -1.99 -3.21 -5.80
C ASP A 301 -0.50 -3.45 -5.43
N TRP A 302 -0.17 -3.32 -4.14
CA TRP A 302 1.19 -3.26 -3.58
C TRP A 302 1.71 -4.66 -3.21
N SER A 303 0.89 -5.68 -3.40
CA SER A 303 0.86 -6.84 -2.50
C SER A 303 0.89 -8.21 -3.20
N GLY A 304 0.94 -8.23 -4.53
CA GLY A 304 0.62 -9.45 -5.27
C GLY A 304 -0.86 -9.84 -5.15
N GLU A 305 -1.70 -9.00 -4.55
CA GLU A 305 -3.13 -9.27 -4.35
C GLU A 305 -3.91 -9.29 -5.67
N SER A 306 -3.50 -8.54 -6.70
CA SER A 306 -4.02 -8.73 -8.07
C SER A 306 -3.69 -10.12 -8.63
N MET A 307 -2.59 -10.76 -8.20
CA MET A 307 -2.31 -12.16 -8.52
C MET A 307 -3.23 -13.10 -7.74
N LEU A 308 -3.54 -12.78 -6.48
CA LEU A 308 -4.43 -13.58 -5.61
C LEU A 308 -5.93 -13.46 -5.98
N ARG A 309 -6.39 -12.29 -6.41
CA ARG A 309 -7.81 -11.98 -6.65
C ARG A 309 -8.27 -12.17 -8.10
N GLY A 310 -7.49 -12.91 -8.91
CA GLY A 310 -7.85 -13.24 -10.30
C GLY A 310 -7.76 -12.06 -11.28
N GLY A 311 -6.86 -11.10 -11.02
CA GLY A 311 -6.79 -9.77 -11.64
C GLY A 311 -6.72 -9.76 -13.17
N ALA A 312 -6.02 -10.70 -13.81
CA ALA A 312 -5.81 -10.62 -15.26
C ALA A 312 -7.10 -10.65 -16.08
N VAL A 313 -8.09 -11.48 -15.70
CA VAL A 313 -9.36 -11.58 -16.44
C VAL A 313 -10.30 -10.43 -16.08
N ALA A 314 -10.28 -9.99 -14.82
CA ALA A 314 -11.08 -8.85 -14.37
C ALA A 314 -10.67 -7.54 -15.10
N ASP A 315 -9.38 -7.38 -15.37
CA ASP A 315 -8.80 -6.23 -16.08
C ASP A 315 -9.27 -6.14 -17.54
N LEU A 316 -9.81 -7.21 -18.11
CA LEU A 316 -10.38 -7.20 -19.46
C LEU A 316 -11.64 -6.34 -19.55
N GLY A 317 -12.26 -5.95 -18.43
CA GLY A 317 -13.48 -5.14 -18.42
C GLY A 317 -14.67 -5.87 -19.04
N VAL A 318 -14.74 -7.19 -18.87
CA VAL A 318 -15.83 -8.07 -19.30
C VAL A 318 -16.23 -8.94 -18.12
N ASP A 319 -17.44 -8.74 -17.60
CA ASP A 319 -17.97 -9.54 -16.49
C ASP A 319 -18.13 -11.01 -16.92
N ARG A 320 -17.51 -11.93 -16.18
CA ARG A 320 -17.68 -13.38 -16.38
C ARG A 320 -19.04 -13.84 -15.86
N GLY A 321 -19.81 -14.50 -16.71
CA GLY A 321 -21.11 -15.07 -16.38
C GLY A 321 -21.14 -16.59 -16.42
N ARG A 322 -22.35 -17.16 -16.54
CA ARG A 322 -22.58 -18.60 -16.78
C ARG A 322 -22.32 -19.04 -18.23
N ARG A 323 -22.05 -18.08 -19.12
CA ARG A 323 -21.83 -18.28 -20.56
C ARG A 323 -20.61 -17.49 -20.98
N ASP A 324 -20.02 -17.91 -22.08
CA ASP A 324 -18.87 -17.24 -22.67
C ASP A 324 -19.32 -15.92 -23.29
N VAL A 325 -18.43 -14.94 -23.25
CA VAL A 325 -18.64 -13.60 -23.78
C VAL A 325 -17.54 -13.30 -24.78
N LEU A 326 -17.93 -13.17 -26.05
CA LEU A 326 -17.07 -12.66 -27.09
C LEU A 326 -17.26 -11.13 -27.19
N ALA A 327 -16.24 -10.38 -26.80
CA ALA A 327 -16.23 -8.94 -26.96
C ALA A 327 -15.64 -8.57 -28.33
N LEU A 328 -16.35 -7.70 -29.06
CA LEU A 328 -15.91 -7.14 -30.34
C LEU A 328 -15.87 -5.60 -30.20
N GLY A 329 -14.72 -5.09 -29.79
CA GLY A 329 -14.54 -3.69 -29.43
C GLY A 329 -15.10 -3.34 -28.05
N GLU A 330 -15.26 -2.04 -27.78
CA GLU A 330 -15.70 -1.59 -26.45
C GLU A 330 -17.16 -1.93 -26.14
N ARG A 331 -18.02 -1.96 -27.17
CA ARG A 331 -19.49 -1.98 -27.00
C ARG A 331 -20.15 -3.32 -27.28
N THR A 332 -19.64 -4.06 -28.26
CA THR A 332 -20.31 -5.29 -28.69
C THR A 332 -19.90 -6.45 -27.79
N ARG A 333 -20.90 -7.15 -27.25
CA ARG A 333 -20.74 -8.36 -26.45
C ARG A 333 -21.69 -9.42 -27.01
N LEU A 334 -21.14 -10.53 -27.48
CA LEU A 334 -21.91 -11.68 -27.93
C LEU A 334 -21.86 -12.74 -26.84
N ILE A 335 -23.03 -13.21 -26.39
CA ILE A 335 -23.15 -14.23 -25.35
C ILE A 335 -23.37 -15.58 -26.04
N GLY A 336 -22.61 -16.59 -25.64
CA GLY A 336 -22.63 -17.89 -26.31
C GLY A 336 -21.78 -18.94 -25.62
N SER A 337 -21.30 -19.88 -26.42
CA SER A 337 -20.34 -20.90 -26.02
C SER A 337 -19.23 -21.02 -27.07
N ALA A 338 -17.99 -20.90 -26.62
CA ALA A 338 -16.79 -21.17 -27.38
C ALA A 338 -16.41 -22.64 -27.22
N ASN A 339 -15.94 -23.25 -28.30
CA ASN A 339 -15.38 -24.60 -28.28
C ASN A 339 -14.13 -24.63 -29.13
N CYS A 340 -13.12 -25.34 -28.64
CA CYS A 340 -11.86 -25.63 -29.32
C CYS A 340 -11.28 -26.90 -28.69
N ALA A 341 -10.51 -27.69 -29.43
CA ALA A 341 -9.83 -28.86 -28.88
C ALA A 341 -8.73 -28.43 -27.88
N GLY A 342 -7.96 -27.42 -28.24
CA GLY A 342 -6.84 -26.89 -27.45
C GLY A 342 -6.20 -25.71 -28.16
N LEU A 343 -5.36 -24.98 -27.43
CA LEU A 343 -4.59 -23.86 -27.94
C LEU A 343 -3.12 -24.26 -28.00
N LYS A 344 -2.48 -24.11 -29.16
CA LYS A 344 -1.03 -24.19 -29.27
C LYS A 344 -0.47 -22.81 -28.94
N VAL A 345 0.35 -22.74 -27.89
CA VAL A 345 0.91 -21.49 -27.34
C VAL A 345 2.41 -21.53 -27.48
N VAL A 346 2.99 -20.58 -28.22
CA VAL A 346 4.44 -20.42 -28.39
C VAL A 346 4.86 -19.12 -27.70
N THR A 347 5.68 -19.25 -26.66
CA THR A 347 6.15 -18.13 -25.83
C THR A 347 7.68 -18.10 -25.78
N ALA A 348 8.22 -17.14 -25.01
CA ALA A 348 9.65 -17.14 -24.69
C ALA A 348 10.07 -18.35 -23.81
N TYR A 349 9.13 -19.03 -23.16
CA TYR A 349 9.38 -20.16 -22.25
C TYR A 349 9.30 -21.51 -22.94
N GLY A 350 8.82 -21.57 -24.19
CA GLY A 350 8.65 -22.80 -24.96
C GLY A 350 7.32 -22.87 -25.72
N GLU A 351 7.06 -24.05 -26.25
CA GLU A 351 5.80 -24.41 -26.92
C GLU A 351 5.00 -25.36 -26.03
N ALA A 352 3.69 -25.11 -25.89
CA ALA A 352 2.78 -25.96 -25.14
C ALA A 352 1.40 -26.07 -25.81
N GLU A 353 0.73 -27.19 -25.58
CA GLU A 353 -0.68 -27.38 -25.94
C GLU A 353 -1.53 -27.21 -24.67
N VAL A 354 -2.38 -26.18 -24.66
CA VAL A 354 -3.23 -25.82 -23.53
C VAL A 354 -4.66 -26.33 -23.79
N PRO A 355 -5.20 -27.24 -22.96
CA PRO A 355 -6.60 -27.69 -23.10
C PRO A 355 -7.56 -26.50 -22.99
N PHE A 356 -8.54 -26.40 -23.90
CA PHE A 356 -9.41 -25.22 -23.93
C PHE A 356 -10.27 -25.07 -22.65
N GLU A 357 -10.55 -26.17 -21.96
CA GLU A 357 -11.29 -26.19 -20.69
C GLU A 357 -10.57 -25.48 -19.53
N THR A 358 -9.24 -25.40 -19.57
CA THR A 358 -8.43 -24.67 -18.57
C THR A 358 -8.33 -23.18 -18.89
N VAL A 359 -8.87 -22.72 -20.02
CA VAL A 359 -8.80 -21.31 -20.46
C VAL A 359 -9.92 -20.48 -19.84
N ALA A 360 -9.54 -19.40 -19.15
CA ALA A 360 -10.45 -18.39 -18.63
C ALA A 360 -10.70 -17.24 -19.63
N ALA A 361 -9.70 -16.85 -20.40
CA ALA A 361 -9.84 -15.85 -21.46
C ALA A 361 -8.75 -15.93 -22.54
N VAL A 362 -9.04 -15.40 -23.73
CA VAL A 362 -8.10 -15.18 -24.83
C VAL A 362 -8.22 -13.74 -25.33
N VAL A 363 -7.08 -13.07 -25.50
CA VAL A 363 -6.97 -11.72 -26.08
C VAL A 363 -6.16 -11.84 -27.36
N GLY A 364 -6.65 -11.30 -28.48
CA GLY A 364 -5.90 -11.32 -29.73
C GLY A 364 -4.90 -10.17 -29.85
N GLY A 365 -3.99 -10.28 -30.82
CA GLY A 365 -2.89 -9.33 -31.02
C GLY A 365 -3.29 -7.92 -31.48
N ASN A 366 -4.52 -7.73 -31.99
CA ASN A 366 -4.95 -6.46 -32.60
C ASN A 366 -5.34 -5.34 -31.60
N ARG A 367 -5.11 -5.51 -30.30
CA ARG A 367 -5.63 -4.56 -29.31
C ARG A 367 -4.69 -4.32 -28.12
N GLY A 368 -3.75 -3.39 -28.27
CA GLY A 368 -2.99 -2.90 -27.13
C GLY A 368 -1.77 -2.06 -27.50
N ARG A 369 -1.02 -1.65 -26.49
CA ARG A 369 0.35 -1.12 -26.64
C ARG A 369 1.38 -2.24 -26.94
N ARG A 370 0.97 -3.50 -26.78
CA ARG A 370 1.78 -4.69 -26.99
C ARG A 370 1.00 -5.54 -28.00
N ASP A 371 1.45 -5.58 -29.25
CA ASP A 371 0.82 -6.34 -30.35
C ASP A 371 1.04 -7.86 -30.17
N VAL A 372 0.64 -8.41 -29.02
CA VAL A 372 0.91 -9.80 -28.64
C VAL A 372 -0.37 -10.43 -28.12
N SER A 373 -0.73 -11.60 -28.66
CA SER A 373 -1.88 -12.37 -28.19
C SER A 373 -1.63 -12.90 -26.79
N ARG A 374 -2.70 -13.06 -25.99
CA ARG A 374 -2.61 -13.58 -24.62
C ARG A 374 -3.64 -14.67 -24.38
N VAL A 375 -3.24 -15.69 -23.63
CA VAL A 375 -4.14 -16.65 -23.02
C VAL A 375 -4.05 -16.52 -21.51
N MET A 376 -5.21 -16.56 -20.85
CA MET A 376 -5.33 -16.52 -19.38
C MET A 376 -6.00 -17.81 -18.95
N LEU A 377 -5.37 -18.55 -18.05
CA LEU A 377 -5.87 -19.82 -17.53
C LEU A 377 -6.74 -19.61 -16.30
N ARG A 378 -7.51 -20.64 -15.95
CA ARG A 378 -8.42 -20.62 -14.79
C ARG A 378 -7.69 -20.59 -13.46
N ASP A 379 -6.49 -21.17 -13.40
CA ASP A 379 -5.60 -21.14 -12.23
C ASP A 379 -4.91 -19.77 -12.01
N GLY A 380 -5.08 -18.83 -12.95
CA GLY A 380 -4.48 -17.49 -12.89
C GLY A 380 -3.19 -17.31 -13.68
N GLN A 381 -2.67 -18.36 -14.32
CA GLN A 381 -1.53 -18.25 -15.25
C GLN A 381 -1.90 -17.40 -16.47
N VAL A 382 -0.90 -16.70 -17.04
CA VAL A 382 -1.07 -15.79 -18.19
C VAL A 382 0.13 -15.95 -19.10
N PHE A 383 -0.12 -16.17 -20.38
CA PHE A 383 0.94 -16.35 -21.37
C PHE A 383 0.75 -15.39 -22.54
N SER A 384 1.80 -14.63 -22.86
CA SER A 384 1.87 -13.76 -24.03
C SER A 384 2.74 -14.43 -25.10
N GLY A 385 2.24 -14.52 -26.33
CA GLY A 385 2.98 -15.13 -27.43
C GLY A 385 2.17 -15.31 -28.71
N GLU A 386 2.65 -16.20 -29.57
CA GLU A 386 1.87 -16.68 -30.71
C GLU A 386 0.90 -17.76 -30.22
N ILE A 387 -0.38 -17.60 -30.56
CA ILE A 387 -1.42 -18.50 -30.10
C ILE A 387 -2.22 -18.96 -31.31
N GLU A 388 -2.19 -20.27 -31.54
CA GLU A 388 -2.94 -20.94 -32.59
C GLU A 388 -4.04 -21.79 -31.97
N ALA A 389 -5.17 -21.89 -32.66
CA ALA A 389 -6.29 -22.71 -32.22
C ALA A 389 -6.87 -23.48 -33.40
N ALA A 390 -6.87 -24.80 -33.29
CA ALA A 390 -7.55 -25.63 -34.26
C ALA A 390 -9.07 -25.50 -34.05
N ASP A 391 -9.78 -25.01 -35.07
CA ASP A 391 -11.24 -24.94 -35.10
C ASP A 391 -11.91 -24.16 -33.96
N LEU A 392 -11.29 -23.08 -33.45
CA LEU A 392 -11.93 -22.22 -32.44
C LEU A 392 -13.25 -21.64 -32.98
N ARG A 393 -14.36 -22.08 -32.40
CA ARG A 393 -15.72 -21.75 -32.83
C ARG A 393 -16.52 -21.14 -31.70
N PHE A 394 -17.23 -20.05 -31.99
CA PHE A 394 -18.18 -19.42 -31.09
C PHE A 394 -19.61 -19.65 -31.56
N SER A 395 -20.43 -20.27 -30.72
CA SER A 395 -21.86 -20.50 -30.95
C SER A 395 -22.65 -19.50 -30.12
N MET A 396 -23.29 -18.54 -30.78
CA MET A 396 -24.14 -17.54 -30.12
C MET A 396 -25.38 -18.20 -29.54
N ALA A 397 -25.95 -17.60 -28.49
CA ALA A 397 -27.22 -18.04 -27.90
C ALA A 397 -28.40 -18.07 -28.91
N SER A 398 -28.29 -17.33 -30.01
CA SER A 398 -29.26 -17.30 -31.13
C SER A 398 -29.11 -18.46 -32.13
N GLY A 399 -28.12 -19.35 -31.95
CA GLY A 399 -27.84 -20.48 -32.83
C GLY A 399 -26.85 -20.20 -33.96
N GLY A 400 -26.47 -18.93 -34.19
CA GLY A 400 -25.44 -18.59 -35.17
C GLY A 400 -24.05 -19.05 -34.71
N LYS A 401 -23.23 -19.52 -35.65
CA LYS A 401 -21.87 -20.00 -35.41
C LYS A 401 -20.86 -19.13 -36.14
N MET A 402 -19.72 -18.89 -35.51
CA MET A 402 -18.63 -18.10 -36.09
C MET A 402 -17.30 -18.80 -35.80
N ASN A 403 -16.46 -18.92 -36.82
CA ASN A 403 -15.06 -19.33 -36.64
C ASN A 403 -14.27 -18.11 -36.17
N LEU A 404 -13.49 -18.26 -35.11
CA LEU A 404 -12.65 -17.20 -34.56
C LEU A 404 -11.20 -17.40 -34.98
N GLN A 405 -10.54 -16.32 -35.36
CA GLN A 405 -9.09 -16.29 -35.58
C GLN A 405 -8.45 -15.46 -34.48
N ILE A 406 -7.57 -16.08 -33.68
CA ILE A 406 -6.95 -15.44 -32.52
C ILE A 406 -6.25 -14.11 -32.87
N PRO A 407 -5.47 -13.99 -33.96
CA PRO A 407 -4.82 -12.71 -34.29
C PRO A 407 -5.81 -11.54 -34.45
N SER A 408 -7.02 -11.82 -34.94
CA SER A 408 -8.09 -10.83 -35.15
C SER A 408 -9.05 -10.66 -33.97
N LEU A 409 -8.93 -11.54 -32.96
CA LEU A 409 -9.82 -11.56 -31.81
C LEU A 409 -9.60 -10.30 -30.96
N ASP A 410 -10.68 -9.67 -30.48
CA ASP A 410 -10.53 -8.66 -29.42
C ASP A 410 -10.38 -9.38 -28.08
N ARG A 411 -11.47 -9.86 -27.48
CA ARG A 411 -11.42 -10.67 -26.25
C ARG A 411 -12.48 -11.75 -26.28
N LEU A 412 -12.09 -12.98 -25.96
CA LEU A 412 -13.00 -14.06 -25.61
C LEU A 412 -12.84 -14.32 -24.12
N VAL A 413 -13.93 -14.20 -23.36
CA VAL A 413 -13.94 -14.45 -21.92
C VAL A 413 -14.84 -15.64 -21.64
N CYS A 414 -14.27 -16.72 -21.14
CA CYS A 414 -14.96 -17.97 -20.89
C CYS A 414 -15.81 -17.87 -19.62
N ALA A 415 -16.88 -18.67 -19.57
CA ALA A 415 -17.80 -18.79 -18.45
C ALA A 415 -17.05 -19.11 -17.16
N LYS A 416 -17.63 -18.67 -16.03
CA LYS A 416 -17.12 -19.06 -14.72
C LYS A 416 -17.18 -20.56 -14.55
N ALA A 417 -16.14 -21.13 -13.94
CA ALA A 417 -16.07 -22.53 -13.53
C ALA A 417 -15.55 -22.63 -12.10
N ASP A 418 -15.79 -23.76 -11.44
CA ASP A 418 -15.38 -23.98 -10.05
C ASP A 418 -13.85 -23.97 -9.88
N ALA A 419 -13.10 -24.30 -10.94
CA ALA A 419 -11.65 -24.24 -10.98
C ALA A 419 -11.07 -22.81 -11.08
N ASP A 420 -11.90 -21.78 -11.27
CA ASP A 420 -11.42 -20.40 -11.39
C ASP A 420 -10.76 -19.92 -10.08
N GLY A 421 -9.54 -19.40 -10.18
CA GLY A 421 -8.75 -18.93 -9.04
C GLY A 421 -8.15 -20.04 -8.18
N SER A 422 -8.29 -21.31 -8.58
CA SER A 422 -7.69 -22.43 -7.88
C SER A 422 -6.33 -22.76 -8.48
N TRP A 423 -5.27 -22.57 -7.71
CA TRP A 423 -3.93 -22.99 -8.08
C TRP A 423 -3.82 -24.51 -8.01
N ASP A 424 -2.90 -25.09 -8.79
CA ASP A 424 -2.54 -26.50 -8.60
C ASP A 424 -2.10 -26.73 -7.14
N ALA A 425 -2.43 -27.90 -6.61
CA ALA A 425 -2.01 -28.28 -5.27
C ALA A 425 -0.47 -28.36 -5.14
N ASP A 426 0.23 -28.62 -6.25
CA ASP A 426 1.68 -28.74 -6.29
C ASP A 426 2.39 -27.40 -6.60
N ALA A 427 1.63 -26.34 -6.89
CA ALA A 427 2.17 -25.01 -7.12
C ALA A 427 2.66 -24.36 -5.82
N VAL A 428 3.97 -24.07 -5.77
CA VAL A 428 4.62 -23.40 -4.65
C VAL A 428 4.42 -21.89 -4.73
N ALA A 429 4.50 -21.35 -5.94
CA ALA A 429 4.39 -19.91 -6.20
C ALA A 429 3.83 -19.60 -7.60
N MET A 430 3.31 -18.38 -7.74
CA MET A 430 2.99 -17.75 -9.02
C MET A 430 3.97 -16.61 -9.26
N VAL A 431 4.67 -16.62 -10.39
CA VAL A 431 5.68 -15.62 -10.78
C VAL A 431 5.11 -14.74 -11.90
N GLU A 432 4.99 -13.44 -11.68
CA GLU A 432 4.60 -12.45 -12.70
C GLU A 432 5.82 -11.75 -13.28
N THR A 433 5.85 -11.59 -14.60
CA THR A 433 6.91 -10.86 -15.30
C THR A 433 6.50 -9.41 -15.59
N TYR A 434 7.47 -8.52 -15.88
CA TYR A 434 7.16 -7.17 -16.40
C TYR A 434 6.47 -7.20 -17.79
N GLY A 435 6.58 -8.34 -18.50
CA GLY A 435 5.79 -8.67 -19.68
C GLY A 435 4.29 -8.88 -19.39
N GLY A 436 3.94 -9.10 -18.12
CA GLY A 436 2.59 -9.42 -17.66
C GLY A 436 2.22 -10.89 -17.83
N ASP A 437 3.21 -11.75 -18.10
CA ASP A 437 3.02 -13.20 -18.04
C ASP A 437 2.99 -13.64 -16.57
N ARG A 438 2.27 -14.72 -16.29
CA ARG A 438 2.17 -15.34 -14.97
C ARG A 438 2.40 -16.83 -15.13
N LEU A 439 3.43 -17.35 -14.46
CA LEU A 439 3.80 -18.76 -14.51
C LEU A 439 3.64 -19.37 -13.12
N ALA A 440 2.97 -20.52 -13.05
CA ALA A 440 3.00 -21.35 -11.85
C ALA A 440 4.36 -22.05 -11.77
N ALA A 441 4.99 -21.94 -10.61
CA ALA A 441 6.24 -22.62 -10.27
C ALA A 441 5.91 -23.84 -9.40
N ASN A 442 6.16 -25.02 -9.96
CA ASN A 442 5.93 -26.32 -9.35
C ASN A 442 7.28 -27.00 -9.06
N GLY A 443 7.24 -28.16 -8.40
CA GLY A 443 8.36 -29.09 -8.37
C GLY A 443 9.04 -29.29 -7.01
N SER A 444 9.83 -30.37 -6.95
CA SER A 444 10.56 -30.80 -5.75
C SER A 444 11.84 -30.01 -5.47
N GLU A 445 12.45 -29.41 -6.50
CA GLU A 445 13.58 -28.50 -6.34
C GLU A 445 13.04 -27.08 -6.23
N VAL A 446 13.18 -26.49 -5.04
CA VAL A 446 12.63 -25.15 -4.81
C VAL A 446 13.51 -24.12 -5.53
N PRO A 447 12.94 -23.30 -6.43
CA PRO A 447 13.71 -22.29 -7.15
C PRO A 447 14.35 -21.30 -6.19
N MET A 448 15.64 -21.02 -6.39
CA MET A 448 16.41 -20.04 -5.62
C MET A 448 16.43 -18.69 -6.35
N LEU A 449 16.18 -17.63 -5.60
CA LEU A 449 16.42 -16.25 -5.98
C LEU A 449 17.57 -15.68 -5.16
N GLU A 450 18.30 -14.76 -5.79
CA GLU A 450 19.31 -13.96 -5.11
C GLU A 450 18.89 -12.48 -5.18
N GLY A 451 19.15 -11.75 -4.10
CA GLY A 451 18.91 -10.34 -4.02
C GLY A 451 20.01 -9.62 -3.27
N MET A 452 20.15 -8.33 -3.51
CA MET A 452 21.01 -7.43 -2.74
C MET A 452 20.14 -6.51 -1.90
N THR A 453 20.32 -6.54 -0.58
CA THR A 453 19.73 -5.56 0.33
C THR A 453 20.74 -4.44 0.62
N PRO A 454 20.33 -3.33 1.26
CA PRO A 454 21.29 -2.33 1.74
C PRO A 454 22.33 -2.87 2.73
N TRP A 455 22.09 -4.03 3.35
CA TRP A 455 22.91 -4.58 4.44
C TRP A 455 23.71 -5.82 4.05
N GLY A 456 23.46 -6.37 2.85
CA GLY A 456 24.15 -7.56 2.36
C GLY A 456 23.35 -8.36 1.33
N PRO A 457 23.99 -9.36 0.70
CA PRO A 457 23.32 -10.28 -0.19
C PRO A 457 22.35 -11.20 0.58
N LEU A 458 21.31 -11.64 -0.10
CA LEU A 458 20.30 -12.54 0.43
C LEU A 458 19.91 -13.56 -0.65
N ALA A 459 20.21 -14.82 -0.38
CA ALA A 459 19.72 -15.94 -1.18
C ALA A 459 18.52 -16.57 -0.46
N PHE A 460 17.46 -16.85 -1.21
CA PHE A 460 16.24 -17.44 -0.67
C PHE A 460 15.51 -18.25 -1.72
N SER A 461 14.80 -19.26 -1.26
CA SER A 461 13.94 -20.09 -2.08
C SER A 461 12.52 -19.53 -2.12
N LEU A 462 11.78 -19.83 -3.19
CA LEU A 462 10.42 -19.31 -3.35
C LEU A 462 9.46 -19.80 -2.25
N ASP A 463 9.67 -20.96 -1.66
CA ASP A 463 8.79 -21.45 -0.59
C ASP A 463 9.03 -20.73 0.76
N GLU A 464 10.12 -19.99 0.92
CA GLU A 464 10.40 -19.25 2.17
C GLU A 464 9.78 -17.86 2.19
N ILE A 465 9.33 -17.35 1.04
CA ILE A 465 8.65 -16.07 0.94
C ILE A 465 7.13 -16.23 1.06
N VAL A 466 6.49 -15.15 1.48
CA VAL A 466 5.04 -14.97 1.39
C VAL A 466 4.75 -14.30 0.05
N TRP A 467 5.44 -13.19 -0.24
CA TRP A 467 5.32 -12.48 -1.50
C TRP A 467 6.57 -11.64 -1.78
N LEU A 468 6.71 -11.24 -3.04
CA LEU A 468 7.70 -10.30 -3.56
C LEU A 468 7.01 -9.41 -4.59
N ALA A 469 7.19 -8.09 -4.53
CA ALA A 469 6.55 -7.15 -5.45
C ALA A 469 7.46 -5.93 -5.69
N PRO A 470 7.32 -5.20 -6.81
CA PRO A 470 8.21 -4.09 -7.10
C PRO A 470 7.92 -2.90 -6.17
N MET A 471 8.96 -2.13 -5.84
CA MET A 471 8.79 -0.85 -5.16
C MET A 471 8.14 0.17 -6.11
N GLU A 472 7.19 0.97 -5.61
CA GLU A 472 6.56 2.00 -6.45
C GLU A 472 7.52 3.17 -6.72
N ASP A 473 8.21 3.64 -5.68
CA ASP A 473 9.08 4.82 -5.68
C ASP A 473 10.53 4.43 -5.93
N GLU A 474 11.14 5.03 -6.97
CA GLU A 474 12.56 4.82 -7.30
C GLU A 474 13.46 4.83 -6.04
N PRO A 475 14.48 3.95 -5.98
CA PRO A 475 15.07 3.22 -7.10
C PRO A 475 14.38 1.88 -7.40
N VAL A 476 14.69 1.37 -8.59
CA VAL A 476 14.48 -0.02 -9.07
C VAL A 476 14.62 -0.99 -7.91
N GLY A 477 13.70 -1.93 -7.68
CA GLY A 477 13.82 -2.86 -6.56
C GLY A 477 12.50 -3.50 -6.20
N HIS A 478 12.55 -4.37 -5.21
CA HIS A 478 11.43 -5.17 -4.76
C HIS A 478 11.31 -5.10 -3.25
N TYR A 479 10.08 -5.13 -2.76
CA TYR A 479 9.79 -5.50 -1.39
C TYR A 479 9.57 -7.00 -1.33
N VAL A 480 10.11 -7.64 -0.31
CA VAL A 480 9.86 -9.06 -0.04
C VAL A 480 9.38 -9.24 1.40
N GLU A 481 8.43 -10.15 1.60
CA GLU A 481 8.07 -10.65 2.91
C GLU A 481 8.38 -12.14 3.00
N PHE A 482 9.08 -12.54 4.06
CA PHE A 482 9.42 -13.92 4.37
C PHE A 482 8.44 -14.53 5.36
N LYS A 483 8.33 -15.86 5.35
CA LYS A 483 7.49 -16.61 6.31
C LYS A 483 7.91 -16.39 7.76
N ASN A 484 9.18 -16.07 8.02
CA ASN A 484 9.68 -15.73 9.36
C ASN A 484 9.30 -14.31 9.83
N GLY A 485 8.62 -13.52 9.00
CA GLY A 485 8.22 -12.14 9.30
C GLY A 485 9.22 -11.06 8.87
N THR A 486 10.36 -11.44 8.29
CA THR A 486 11.29 -10.46 7.69
C THR A 486 10.61 -9.78 6.50
N ARG A 487 10.72 -8.46 6.43
CA ARG A 487 10.18 -7.56 5.42
C ARG A 487 11.25 -6.54 5.05
N CYS A 488 11.80 -6.61 3.85
CA CYS A 488 12.91 -5.74 3.47
C CYS A 488 12.89 -5.39 2.00
N TYR A 489 13.61 -4.32 1.66
CA TYR A 489 13.93 -3.97 0.29
C TYR A 489 15.06 -4.85 -0.22
N LEU A 490 14.93 -5.30 -1.46
CA LEU A 490 16.01 -5.96 -2.17
C LEU A 490 16.00 -5.59 -3.65
N PHE A 491 17.16 -5.72 -4.27
CA PHE A 491 17.32 -5.67 -5.72
C PHE A 491 17.55 -7.10 -6.18
N LEU A 492 16.67 -7.64 -7.01
CA LEU A 492 16.90 -8.97 -7.59
C LEU A 492 18.21 -8.96 -8.39
N ALA A 493 19.06 -9.94 -8.11
CA ALA A 493 20.36 -10.13 -8.73
C ALA A 493 20.59 -11.64 -8.96
N GLY A 494 21.67 -11.98 -9.65
CA GLY A 494 22.10 -13.38 -9.77
C GLY A 494 21.63 -14.09 -11.04
N ALA A 495 21.67 -15.42 -11.00
CA ALA A 495 21.39 -16.29 -12.13
C ALA A 495 19.90 -16.24 -12.56
N PRO A 496 19.57 -16.67 -13.79
CA PRO A 496 18.19 -16.89 -14.19
C PRO A 496 17.46 -17.83 -13.21
N LEU A 497 16.24 -17.46 -12.85
CA LEU A 497 15.33 -18.25 -12.06
C LEU A 497 14.89 -19.47 -12.87
N ARG A 498 15.27 -20.67 -12.41
CA ARG A 498 14.85 -21.94 -13.01
C ARG A 498 13.54 -22.38 -12.39
N LEU A 499 12.51 -22.54 -13.21
CA LEU A 499 11.17 -22.93 -12.78
C LEU A 499 10.77 -24.23 -13.46
N GLN A 500 9.99 -25.05 -12.78
CA GLN A 500 9.25 -26.15 -13.39
C GLN A 500 7.79 -25.71 -13.52
N SER A 501 7.30 -25.55 -14.74
CA SER A 501 5.91 -25.23 -15.06
C SER A 501 5.18 -26.49 -15.53
N ASP A 502 3.92 -26.68 -15.14
CA ASP A 502 3.10 -27.78 -15.70
C ASP A 502 2.83 -27.61 -17.19
N VAL A 503 2.81 -26.36 -17.67
CA VAL A 503 2.48 -26.04 -19.05
C VAL A 503 3.70 -26.16 -19.95
N PHE A 504 4.84 -25.60 -19.54
CA PHE A 504 6.04 -25.52 -20.39
C PHE A 504 7.18 -26.47 -19.96
N GLY A 505 7.02 -27.22 -18.87
CA GLY A 505 8.10 -28.00 -18.29
C GLY A 505 9.17 -27.12 -17.64
N ALA A 506 10.43 -27.50 -17.75
CA ALA A 506 11.54 -26.72 -17.22
C ALA A 506 11.76 -25.44 -18.05
N CYS A 507 11.65 -24.29 -17.42
CA CYS A 507 11.90 -22.99 -18.05
C CYS A 507 12.89 -22.14 -17.24
N GLU A 508 13.62 -21.26 -17.93
CA GLU A 508 14.51 -20.29 -17.31
C GLU A 508 13.93 -18.88 -17.52
N LEU A 509 13.85 -18.12 -16.43
CA LEU A 509 13.38 -16.74 -16.41
C LEU A 509 14.51 -15.83 -15.93
N ASP A 510 14.83 -14.78 -16.68
CA ASP A 510 15.78 -13.79 -16.20
C ASP A 510 15.21 -13.10 -14.94
N SER A 511 15.99 -13.05 -13.86
CA SER A 511 15.60 -12.41 -12.60
C SER A 511 15.21 -10.93 -12.79
N ALA A 512 15.75 -10.24 -13.80
CA ALA A 512 15.35 -8.88 -14.17
C ALA A 512 13.94 -8.79 -14.78
N GLN A 513 13.39 -9.91 -15.29
CA GLN A 513 12.03 -9.98 -15.80
C GLN A 513 11.00 -10.21 -14.70
N VAL A 514 11.41 -10.71 -13.53
CA VAL A 514 10.53 -10.95 -12.38
C VAL A 514 10.00 -9.62 -11.85
N LYS A 515 8.69 -9.42 -11.99
CA LYS A 515 7.98 -8.27 -11.43
C LYS A 515 7.48 -8.59 -10.03
N ALA A 516 6.80 -9.73 -9.86
CA ALA A 516 6.23 -10.12 -8.58
C ALA A 516 6.24 -11.65 -8.42
N VAL A 517 6.25 -12.11 -7.17
CA VAL A 517 6.07 -13.51 -6.80
C VAL A 517 5.06 -13.57 -5.66
N VAL A 518 4.13 -14.52 -5.75
CA VAL A 518 3.15 -14.77 -4.68
C VAL A 518 3.14 -16.25 -4.38
N THR A 519 3.23 -16.62 -3.11
CA THR A 519 3.22 -18.02 -2.69
C THR A 519 1.88 -18.43 -2.13
N ARG A 520 1.70 -19.72 -1.93
CA ARG A 520 0.49 -20.25 -1.28
C ARG A 520 0.28 -19.68 0.12
N ALA A 521 1.35 -19.36 0.85
CA ALA A 521 1.24 -18.71 2.15
C ALA A 521 0.56 -17.33 2.07
N ALA A 522 0.74 -16.58 0.98
CA ALA A 522 0.01 -15.34 0.76
C ALA A 522 -1.48 -15.60 0.46
N LEU A 523 -1.78 -16.63 -0.31
CA LEU A 523 -3.15 -17.02 -0.65
C LEU A 523 -3.93 -17.50 0.57
N ASP A 524 -3.31 -18.33 1.41
CA ASP A 524 -3.93 -18.84 2.64
C ASP A 524 -4.23 -17.69 3.61
N ARG A 525 -3.26 -16.77 3.79
CA ARG A 525 -3.47 -15.53 4.54
C ARG A 525 -4.65 -14.73 3.97
N ALA A 526 -4.70 -14.53 2.65
CA ALA A 526 -5.78 -13.78 1.99
C ALA A 526 -7.16 -14.38 2.27
N ARG A 527 -7.27 -15.71 2.22
CA ARG A 527 -8.51 -16.44 2.53
C ARG A 527 -8.90 -16.31 3.99
N GLU A 528 -7.95 -16.48 4.91
CA GLU A 528 -8.20 -16.32 6.36
C GLU A 528 -8.72 -14.91 6.67
N ALA A 529 -8.14 -13.87 6.07
CA ALA A 529 -8.63 -12.51 6.27
C ALA A 529 -10.01 -12.28 5.65
N GLU A 530 -10.30 -12.87 4.48
CA GLU A 530 -11.63 -12.80 3.89
C GLU A 530 -12.69 -13.47 4.79
N GLU A 531 -12.39 -14.66 5.32
CA GLU A 531 -13.25 -15.39 6.25
C GLU A 531 -13.50 -14.62 7.55
N GLN A 532 -12.50 -13.86 8.03
CA GLN A 532 -12.62 -12.99 9.20
C GLN A 532 -13.33 -11.66 8.91
N GLY A 533 -13.85 -11.44 7.69
CA GLY A 533 -14.46 -10.17 7.29
C GLY A 533 -13.46 -9.02 7.18
N ARG A 534 -12.16 -9.35 7.17
CA ARG A 534 -11.03 -8.45 7.01
C ARG A 534 -10.52 -8.46 5.57
N ALA A 535 -11.42 -8.61 4.59
CA ALA A 535 -11.12 -8.69 3.16
C ALA A 535 -10.48 -7.42 2.54
N GLY A 536 -9.97 -6.49 3.34
CA GLY A 536 -9.09 -5.40 2.93
C GLY A 536 -7.90 -5.18 3.88
N ALA A 537 -7.72 -6.03 4.90
CA ALA A 537 -6.74 -5.83 5.96
C ALA A 537 -5.45 -6.64 5.78
N LEU A 538 -5.40 -7.59 4.83
CA LEU A 538 -4.21 -8.45 4.67
C LEU A 538 -2.93 -7.64 4.47
N PHE A 539 -3.06 -6.51 3.77
CA PHE A 539 -1.98 -5.57 3.52
C PHE A 539 -2.15 -4.24 4.28
N ALA A 540 -3.34 -3.91 4.81
CA ALA A 540 -3.52 -2.71 5.65
C ALA A 540 -2.86 -2.86 7.04
N GLU A 541 -2.80 -4.09 7.58
CA GLU A 541 -2.01 -4.40 8.79
C GLU A 541 -0.48 -4.32 8.54
N MET A 542 -0.02 -4.00 7.31
CA MET A 542 1.41 -3.81 7.02
C MET A 542 1.98 -2.49 7.53
N GLY A 543 1.13 -1.50 7.81
CA GLY A 543 1.58 -0.18 8.28
C GLY A 543 1.28 0.13 9.73
N SER A 544 0.31 -0.54 10.37
CA SER A 544 -0.44 0.16 11.43
C SER A 544 -0.35 -0.35 12.86
N ASP A 545 0.21 -1.52 13.20
CA ASP A 545 0.49 -1.84 14.62
C ASP A 545 1.56 -2.95 14.76
N ALA A 546 2.70 -2.61 15.36
CA ALA A 546 3.71 -3.60 15.75
C ALA A 546 3.18 -4.59 16.81
N ASP A 547 2.13 -4.21 17.54
CA ASP A 547 1.56 -4.96 18.67
C ASP A 547 0.52 -6.02 18.27
N SER A 548 0.00 -5.99 17.04
CA SER A 548 -1.03 -6.95 16.58
C SER A 548 -0.47 -8.17 15.88
N GLN A 549 0.83 -8.18 15.54
CA GLN A 549 1.45 -9.31 14.88
C GLN A 549 1.75 -10.43 15.89
N PRO A 550 1.63 -11.71 15.48
CA PRO A 550 1.95 -12.82 16.36
C PRO A 550 3.36 -12.66 16.93
N PRO A 551 3.56 -12.90 18.24
CA PRO A 551 4.86 -12.71 18.87
C PRO A 551 5.90 -13.54 18.13
N THR A 552 6.91 -12.88 17.58
CA THR A 552 8.02 -13.56 16.92
C THR A 552 8.90 -14.20 17.98
N LEU A 553 9.30 -15.45 17.77
CA LEU A 553 10.22 -16.17 18.66
C LEU A 553 11.68 -15.73 18.52
N HIS A 554 11.97 -14.86 17.55
CA HIS A 554 13.30 -14.34 17.24
C HIS A 554 13.36 -12.83 17.44
N PRO A 555 14.55 -12.28 17.75
CA PRO A 555 14.77 -10.85 17.76
C PRO A 555 14.42 -10.24 16.40
N TYR A 556 13.94 -9.00 16.42
CA TYR A 556 13.72 -8.26 15.19
C TYR A 556 14.07 -6.79 15.33
N VAL A 557 14.51 -6.21 14.22
CA VAL A 557 14.77 -4.78 14.07
C VAL A 557 13.71 -4.17 13.17
N LEU A 558 13.14 -3.04 13.59
CA LEU A 558 12.45 -2.11 12.71
C LEU A 558 13.48 -1.10 12.20
N ALA A 559 13.74 -1.12 10.91
CA ALA A 559 14.66 -0.23 10.24
C ALA A 559 13.92 0.88 9.47
N ALA A 560 14.67 1.89 9.03
CA ALA A 560 14.17 3.00 8.24
C ALA A 560 13.43 2.51 6.98
N GLY A 561 12.38 3.24 6.60
CA GLY A 561 11.51 2.86 5.49
C GLY A 561 10.56 1.71 5.82
N GLY A 562 10.29 1.44 7.10
CA GLY A 562 9.29 0.44 7.51
C GLY A 562 9.72 -1.01 7.29
N GLN A 563 11.02 -1.27 7.20
CA GLN A 563 11.56 -2.61 7.03
C GLN A 563 11.62 -3.32 8.38
N ARG A 564 11.29 -4.61 8.41
CA ARG A 564 11.38 -5.48 9.58
C ARG A 564 12.39 -6.58 9.33
N ILE A 565 13.41 -6.72 10.15
CA ILE A 565 14.49 -7.68 9.95
C ILE A 565 14.43 -8.67 11.09
N VAL A 566 14.11 -9.93 10.82
CA VAL A 566 14.02 -10.98 11.84
C VAL A 566 15.28 -11.85 11.76
N GLY A 567 16.03 -11.90 12.84
CA GLY A 567 17.32 -12.59 12.89
C GLY A 567 17.95 -12.54 14.28
N ASP A 568 18.98 -13.34 14.47
CA ASP A 568 19.70 -13.37 15.75
C ASP A 568 20.70 -12.21 15.82
N LEU A 569 20.89 -11.62 16.99
CA LEU A 569 21.88 -10.57 17.20
C LEU A 569 23.28 -11.20 17.27
N GLY A 570 24.29 -10.51 16.73
CA GLY A 570 25.69 -10.93 16.87
C GLY A 570 26.12 -11.03 18.35
N GLU A 571 27.20 -11.75 18.63
CA GLU A 571 27.67 -11.97 20.02
C GLU A 571 28.42 -10.76 20.63
N SER A 572 28.71 -9.74 19.83
CA SER A 572 29.43 -8.55 20.29
C SER A 572 28.58 -7.70 21.25
N SER A 573 29.15 -7.37 22.42
CA SER A 573 28.55 -6.41 23.35
C SER A 573 28.39 -5.05 22.69
N LEU A 574 27.25 -4.38 22.95
CA LEU A 574 27.02 -2.99 22.57
C LEU A 574 27.53 -2.06 23.67
N HIS A 575 28.28 -1.02 23.30
CA HIS A 575 28.89 -0.09 24.25
C HIS A 575 28.07 1.19 24.35
N VAL A 576 27.25 1.31 25.39
CA VAL A 576 26.41 2.49 25.61
C VAL A 576 27.24 3.61 26.22
N LEU A 577 27.44 4.69 25.47
CA LEU A 577 28.12 5.91 25.88
C LEU A 577 27.11 6.83 26.59
N THR A 578 27.14 6.79 27.92
CA THR A 578 26.38 7.71 28.78
C THR A 578 27.17 8.99 29.02
N HIS A 579 26.60 9.97 29.74
CA HIS A 579 27.32 11.20 30.09
C HIS A 579 28.58 10.97 30.96
N SER A 580 28.66 9.86 31.70
CA SER A 580 29.72 9.62 32.69
C SER A 580 30.60 8.41 32.39
N GLU A 581 30.10 7.43 31.65
CA GLU A 581 30.77 6.13 31.47
C GLU A 581 30.30 5.38 30.22
N THR A 582 31.11 4.40 29.82
CA THR A 582 30.78 3.42 28.78
C THR A 582 30.29 2.14 29.45
N VAL A 583 29.03 1.77 29.20
CA VAL A 583 28.41 0.57 29.78
C VAL A 583 28.32 -0.52 28.70
N PRO A 584 29.04 -1.65 28.82
CA PRO A 584 28.86 -2.78 27.92
C PRO A 584 27.55 -3.51 28.22
N VAL A 585 26.74 -3.74 27.19
CA VAL A 585 25.45 -4.44 27.27
C VAL A 585 25.47 -5.62 26.32
N ALA A 586 25.19 -6.83 26.82
CA ALA A 586 25.08 -7.98 25.93
C ALA A 586 23.76 -7.93 25.15
N PRO A 587 23.72 -8.23 23.84
CA PRO A 587 22.49 -8.14 23.04
C PRO A 587 21.32 -8.96 23.60
N ARG A 588 21.60 -10.11 24.23
CA ARG A 588 20.60 -10.96 24.90
C ARG A 588 19.96 -10.34 26.15
N GLU A 589 20.61 -9.35 26.75
CA GLU A 589 20.10 -8.63 27.93
C GLU A 589 19.11 -7.53 27.53
N ILE A 590 19.15 -7.11 26.26
CA ILE A 590 18.26 -6.11 25.70
C ILE A 590 16.88 -6.74 25.51
N ARG A 591 15.87 -6.12 26.09
CA ARG A 591 14.45 -6.38 25.80
C ARG A 591 13.99 -5.53 24.63
N ARG A 592 14.29 -4.23 24.72
CA ARG A 592 13.85 -3.23 23.75
C ARG A 592 14.89 -2.14 23.62
N MET A 593 15.16 -1.68 22.41
CA MET A 593 16.01 -0.52 22.16
C MET A 593 15.34 0.39 21.14
N VAL A 594 15.12 1.65 21.48
CA VAL A 594 14.40 2.64 20.65
C VAL A 594 15.31 3.80 20.33
N ASN A 595 15.37 4.19 19.05
CA ASN A 595 16.07 5.38 18.60
C ASN A 595 15.25 6.64 18.92
N LEU A 596 15.67 7.37 19.95
CA LEU A 596 14.99 8.59 20.41
C LEU A 596 15.12 9.73 19.40
N THR A 597 16.29 9.86 18.77
CA THR A 597 16.52 10.88 17.72
C THR A 597 15.52 10.72 16.58
N ALA A 598 15.30 9.49 16.14
CA ALA A 598 14.31 9.14 15.13
C ALA A 598 12.87 9.43 15.55
N ALA A 599 12.50 9.08 16.79
CA ALA A 599 11.14 9.25 17.31
C ALA A 599 10.75 10.74 17.45
N GLU A 600 11.73 11.60 17.76
CA GLU A 600 11.54 13.05 17.87
C GLU A 600 11.65 13.78 16.52
N GLY A 601 11.90 13.05 15.42
CA GLY A 601 12.11 13.64 14.09
C GLY A 601 13.40 14.45 13.97
N GLY A 602 14.34 14.28 14.91
CA GLY A 602 15.65 14.92 14.89
C GLY A 602 16.57 14.33 13.82
N GLN A 603 17.56 15.13 13.41
CA GLN A 603 18.73 14.59 12.71
C GLN A 603 19.76 14.12 13.73
N PRO A 604 20.44 12.99 13.50
CA PRO A 604 21.54 12.57 14.35
C PRO A 604 22.65 13.62 14.34
N ASP A 605 23.29 13.83 15.48
CA ASP A 605 24.47 14.69 15.57
C ASP A 605 25.72 13.95 15.08
N ALA A 606 26.90 14.54 15.28
CA ALA A 606 28.17 13.94 14.86
C ALA A 606 28.53 12.65 15.64
N ALA A 607 27.94 12.43 16.82
CA ALA A 607 28.13 11.24 17.63
C ALA A 607 27.13 10.11 17.27
N GLY A 608 26.02 10.45 16.60
CA GLY A 608 25.07 9.49 16.06
C GLY A 608 23.69 9.59 16.69
N PRO A 609 22.83 8.56 16.51
CA PRO A 609 21.53 8.51 17.15
C PRO A 609 21.62 8.19 18.64
N VAL A 610 20.74 8.79 19.44
CA VAL A 610 20.58 8.49 20.87
C VAL A 610 19.55 7.37 21.02
N PHE A 611 19.89 6.36 21.80
CA PHE A 611 19.02 5.22 22.07
C PHE A 611 18.56 5.19 23.52
N ARG A 612 17.33 4.71 23.73
CA ARG A 612 16.84 4.21 25.02
C ARG A 612 16.81 2.69 24.97
N ILE A 613 17.51 2.05 25.90
CA ILE A 613 17.67 0.59 25.97
C ILE A 613 17.04 0.10 27.27
N GLU A 614 16.03 -0.75 27.14
CA GLU A 614 15.37 -1.45 28.23
C GLU A 614 15.93 -2.87 28.32
N LEU A 615 16.38 -3.26 29.51
CA LEU A 615 16.95 -4.56 29.78
C LEU A 615 15.91 -5.52 30.37
N TRP A 616 16.11 -6.82 30.20
CA TRP A 616 15.25 -7.85 30.79
C TRP A 616 15.21 -7.81 32.32
N GLY A 617 16.31 -7.40 32.95
CA GLY A 617 16.40 -7.16 34.39
C GLY A 617 15.73 -5.87 34.88
N GLY A 618 15.01 -5.14 34.02
CA GLY A 618 14.28 -3.91 34.37
C GLY A 618 15.11 -2.62 34.31
N GLY A 619 16.43 -2.71 34.13
CA GLY A 619 17.29 -1.54 33.94
C GLY A 619 16.97 -0.77 32.66
N VAL A 620 17.12 0.55 32.70
CA VAL A 620 16.97 1.43 31.54
C VAL A 620 18.24 2.27 31.37
N LEU A 621 18.81 2.22 30.17
CA LEU A 621 19.97 3.02 29.77
C LEU A 621 19.57 4.01 28.67
N ALA A 622 20.20 5.18 28.64
CA ALA A 622 20.05 6.14 27.56
C ALA A 622 21.41 6.74 27.19
N GLY A 623 21.73 6.76 25.90
CA GLY A 623 23.02 7.25 25.41
C GLY A 623 23.27 6.97 23.93
N TYR A 624 24.47 7.28 23.47
CA TYR A 624 24.95 6.86 22.15
C TYR A 624 25.44 5.41 22.21
N LEU A 625 25.52 4.74 21.08
CA LEU A 625 26.25 3.48 20.97
C LEU A 625 27.66 3.76 20.43
N GLY A 626 28.66 3.07 20.95
CA GLY A 626 30.05 3.16 20.48
C GLY A 626 30.26 2.49 19.12
N GLU A 627 29.36 1.58 18.74
CA GLU A 627 29.33 0.91 17.45
C GLU A 627 28.74 1.83 16.36
N SER A 628 29.13 1.60 15.11
CA SER A 628 28.48 2.23 13.94
C SER A 628 27.33 1.40 13.37
N ASP A 629 27.41 0.09 13.56
CA ASP A 629 26.54 -0.90 12.95
C ASP A 629 26.12 -1.96 13.98
N LEU A 630 24.87 -2.42 13.87
CA LEU A 630 24.38 -3.61 14.56
C LEU A 630 24.56 -4.84 13.66
N GLU A 631 25.29 -5.84 14.13
CA GLU A 631 25.44 -7.11 13.42
C GLU A 631 24.25 -8.04 13.72
N MET A 632 23.65 -8.60 12.67
CA MET A 632 22.55 -9.56 12.76
C MET A 632 22.77 -10.76 11.84
N GLN A 633 22.44 -11.97 12.31
CA GLN A 633 22.37 -13.18 11.51
C GLN A 633 20.95 -13.34 10.97
N VAL A 634 20.77 -13.01 9.69
CA VAL A 634 19.50 -13.08 8.99
C VAL A 634 19.58 -14.25 8.03
N ARG A 635 18.88 -15.34 8.36
CA ARG A 635 18.82 -16.55 7.53
C ARG A 635 20.20 -17.11 7.14
N GLY A 636 21.15 -17.09 8.08
CA GLY A 636 22.52 -17.58 7.87
C GLY A 636 23.46 -16.58 7.17
N ALA A 637 22.98 -15.40 6.76
CA ALA A 637 23.81 -14.30 6.31
C ALA A 637 24.08 -13.32 7.47
N SER A 638 25.33 -12.86 7.58
CA SER A 638 25.68 -11.75 8.49
C SER A 638 25.37 -10.42 7.81
N TRP A 639 24.44 -9.66 8.39
CA TRP A 639 24.06 -8.32 7.97
C TRP A 639 24.63 -7.30 8.95
N ARG A 640 25.07 -6.16 8.42
CA ARG A 640 25.52 -5.01 9.21
C ARG A 640 24.56 -3.86 8.98
N LEU A 641 23.78 -3.53 10.01
CA LEU A 641 22.74 -2.51 9.95
C LEU A 641 23.29 -1.21 10.55
N PRO A 642 23.44 -0.13 9.76
CA PRO A 642 23.84 1.16 10.31
C PRO A 642 22.88 1.60 11.41
N LEU A 643 23.41 2.07 12.54
CA LEU A 643 22.55 2.51 13.65
C LEU A 643 21.64 3.69 13.29
N THR A 644 21.99 4.46 12.25
CA THR A 644 21.14 5.52 11.70
C THR A 644 19.86 4.98 11.06
N ASP A 645 19.88 3.73 10.59
CA ASP A 645 18.71 3.07 10.01
C ASP A 645 17.87 2.38 11.07
N LEU A 646 18.44 2.04 12.24
CA LEU A 646 17.73 1.38 13.33
C LEU A 646 16.71 2.33 13.97
N ARG A 647 15.43 1.96 13.94
CA ARG A 647 14.36 2.67 14.64
C ARG A 647 14.07 2.00 15.98
N GLU A 648 13.96 0.68 15.95
CA GLU A 648 13.65 -0.12 17.12
C GLU A 648 14.27 -1.51 16.99
N LEU A 649 14.76 -2.05 18.10
CA LEU A 649 15.15 -3.44 18.27
C LEU A 649 14.28 -4.02 19.37
N VAL A 650 13.65 -5.17 19.09
CA VAL A 650 12.89 -5.94 20.08
C VAL A 650 13.46 -7.34 20.13
N THR A 651 13.83 -7.76 21.34
CA THR A 651 14.23 -9.14 21.61
C THR A 651 13.02 -9.86 22.23
N PRO A 652 12.71 -11.09 21.83
CA PRO A 652 11.67 -11.88 22.50
C PRO A 652 12.11 -12.25 23.91
N VAL A 653 11.15 -12.65 24.76
CA VAL A 653 11.44 -13.15 26.11
C VAL A 653 12.45 -14.29 26.01
N PRO A 654 13.62 -14.19 26.67
CA PRO A 654 14.60 -15.26 26.70
C PRO A 654 13.95 -16.51 27.25
N ARG A 655 14.27 -17.66 26.66
CA ARG A 655 13.90 -18.93 27.29
C ARG A 655 14.66 -19.02 28.60
N LEU A 656 13.93 -18.95 29.71
CA LEU A 656 14.48 -19.18 31.03
C LEU A 656 15.12 -20.56 31.07
N THR A 657 16.32 -20.65 31.63
CA THR A 657 16.96 -21.93 31.92
C THR A 657 16.09 -22.71 32.89
N GLU A 658 16.19 -24.05 32.87
CA GLU A 658 15.39 -24.89 33.76
C GLU A 658 15.62 -24.52 35.24
N GLY A 659 16.86 -24.21 35.62
CA GLY A 659 17.19 -23.72 36.97
C GLY A 659 16.48 -22.42 37.32
N ALA A 660 16.48 -21.43 36.41
CA ALA A 660 15.79 -20.17 36.66
C ALA A 660 14.25 -20.35 36.75
N GLN A 661 13.68 -21.26 35.96
CA GLN A 661 12.26 -21.61 36.09
C GLN A 661 11.96 -22.27 37.44
N GLN A 662 12.83 -23.19 37.89
CA GLN A 662 12.71 -23.83 39.20
C GLN A 662 12.86 -22.83 40.35
N ASP A 663 13.76 -21.86 40.22
CA ASP A 663 13.94 -20.78 41.19
C ASP A 663 12.70 -19.89 41.26
N ILE A 664 12.16 -19.45 40.12
CA ILE A 664 10.91 -18.68 40.09
C ILE A 664 9.76 -19.48 40.74
N ALA A 665 9.63 -20.77 40.42
CA ALA A 665 8.60 -21.63 41.01
C ALA A 665 8.82 -21.86 42.52
N ARG A 666 10.07 -21.92 42.99
CA ARG A 666 10.40 -21.95 44.43
C ARG A 666 9.97 -20.65 45.10
N LEU A 667 10.32 -19.50 44.53
CA LEU A 667 10.00 -18.19 45.09
C LEU A 667 8.50 -17.93 45.12
N ILE A 668 7.76 -18.36 44.09
CA ILE A 668 6.29 -18.32 44.07
C ILE A 668 5.70 -19.11 45.25
N ARG A 669 6.23 -20.29 45.56
CA ARG A 669 5.78 -21.06 46.74
C ARG A 669 6.14 -20.34 48.04
N GLU A 670 7.31 -19.72 48.10
CA GLU A 670 7.77 -18.96 49.27
C GLU A 670 6.93 -17.68 49.52
N LEU A 671 6.23 -17.14 48.50
CA LEU A 671 5.25 -16.06 48.71
C LEU A 671 4.09 -16.47 49.63
N GLY A 672 3.78 -17.77 49.73
CA GLY A 672 2.77 -18.33 50.62
C GLY A 672 3.34 -18.87 51.94
N SER A 673 4.63 -18.63 52.25
CA SER A 673 5.24 -19.06 53.52
C SER A 673 4.54 -18.40 54.71
N ASP A 674 4.41 -19.08 55.86
CA ASP A 674 3.90 -18.47 57.10
C ASP A 674 4.85 -17.39 57.66
N ASP A 675 6.14 -17.52 57.37
CA ASP A 675 7.16 -16.57 57.81
C ASP A 675 7.19 -15.30 56.94
N TRP A 676 7.00 -14.14 57.58
CA TRP A 676 6.95 -12.84 56.89
C TRP A 676 8.27 -12.50 56.20
N GLN A 677 9.42 -12.81 56.80
CA GLN A 677 10.73 -12.48 56.21
C GLN A 677 10.95 -13.27 54.91
N THR A 678 10.58 -14.54 54.90
CA THR A 678 10.62 -15.40 53.71
C THR A 678 9.75 -14.83 52.58
N ARG A 679 8.53 -14.36 52.88
CA ARG A 679 7.63 -13.78 51.87
C ARG A 679 8.17 -12.48 51.27
N GLU A 680 8.71 -11.58 52.09
CA GLU A 680 9.28 -10.32 51.58
C GLU A 680 10.53 -10.59 50.76
N LYS A 681 11.42 -11.46 51.23
CA LYS A 681 12.60 -11.87 50.46
C LYS A 681 12.23 -12.49 49.11
N ALA A 682 11.23 -13.37 49.09
CA ALA A 682 10.74 -13.95 47.84
C ALA A 682 10.10 -12.91 46.91
N THR A 683 9.42 -11.90 47.47
CA THR A 683 8.87 -10.78 46.70
C THR A 683 9.99 -9.98 46.04
N GLU A 684 11.04 -9.61 46.81
CA GLU A 684 12.20 -8.87 46.30
C GLU A 684 12.98 -9.67 45.24
N GLU A 685 13.22 -10.97 45.48
CA GLU A 685 13.89 -11.85 44.52
C GLU A 685 13.06 -12.00 43.23
N LEU A 686 11.74 -12.17 43.31
CA LEU A 686 10.87 -12.20 42.11
C LEU A 686 10.84 -10.87 41.37
N GLN A 687 10.87 -9.74 42.08
CA GLN A 687 11.00 -8.42 41.45
C GLN A 687 12.34 -8.26 40.73
N SER A 688 13.42 -8.85 41.26
CA SER A 688 14.74 -8.82 40.62
C SER A 688 14.82 -9.61 39.31
N PHE A 689 13.95 -10.62 39.10
CA PHE A 689 13.79 -11.28 37.81
C PHE A 689 13.15 -10.37 36.75
N GLY A 690 12.47 -9.29 37.16
CA GLY A 690 11.90 -8.28 36.26
C GLY A 690 10.95 -8.88 35.23
N TYR A 691 11.15 -8.53 33.96
CA TYR A 691 10.30 -8.98 32.86
C TYR A 691 10.39 -10.48 32.58
N LEU A 692 11.46 -11.15 33.00
CA LEU A 692 11.65 -12.59 32.74
C LEU A 692 10.62 -13.46 33.45
N ALA A 693 10.19 -13.06 34.65
CA ALA A 693 9.20 -13.79 35.42
C ALA A 693 7.76 -13.54 34.95
N GLN A 694 7.50 -12.50 34.14
CA GLN A 694 6.16 -11.98 33.88
C GLN A 694 5.18 -13.03 33.32
N SER A 695 5.61 -13.89 32.39
CA SER A 695 4.74 -14.92 31.80
C SER A 695 4.34 -15.97 32.84
N ILE A 696 5.30 -16.45 33.63
CA ILE A 696 5.08 -17.45 34.70
C ILE A 696 4.20 -16.83 35.79
N LEU A 697 4.47 -15.60 36.21
CA LEU A 697 3.68 -14.92 37.24
C LEU A 697 2.23 -14.68 36.79
N ARG A 698 1.99 -14.37 35.51
CA ARG A 698 0.63 -14.23 34.96
C ARG A 698 -0.13 -15.56 34.90
N GLU A 699 0.55 -16.63 34.52
CA GLU A 699 -0.05 -17.96 34.50
C GLU A 699 -0.38 -18.44 35.92
N GLU A 700 0.56 -18.23 36.85
CA GLU A 700 0.38 -18.57 38.25
C GLU A 700 -0.72 -17.74 38.90
N LEU A 701 -0.80 -16.43 38.62
CA LEU A 701 -1.87 -15.57 39.12
C LEU A 701 -3.27 -16.08 38.71
N ARG A 702 -3.39 -16.69 37.53
CA ARG A 702 -4.67 -17.24 37.05
C ARG A 702 -5.04 -18.57 37.70
N THR A 703 -4.07 -19.33 38.19
CA THR A 703 -4.25 -20.75 38.57
C THR A 703 -4.05 -21.00 40.07
N ASN A 704 -3.30 -20.15 40.76
CA ASN A 704 -2.96 -20.33 42.17
C ASN A 704 -4.18 -20.07 43.07
N PRO A 705 -4.55 -20.98 43.98
CA PRO A 705 -5.74 -20.85 44.81
C PRO A 705 -5.54 -19.95 46.04
N ASP A 706 -4.30 -19.60 46.41
CA ASP A 706 -4.02 -18.80 47.60
C ASP A 706 -4.21 -17.29 47.32
N PRO A 707 -5.21 -16.63 47.94
CA PRO A 707 -5.49 -15.22 47.68
C PRO A 707 -4.38 -14.26 48.16
N GLU A 708 -3.55 -14.64 49.13
CA GLU A 708 -2.41 -13.81 49.54
C GLU A 708 -1.30 -13.86 48.47
N VAL A 709 -1.02 -15.05 47.93
CA VAL A 709 -0.07 -15.22 46.82
C VAL A 709 -0.56 -14.42 45.60
N GLN A 710 -1.84 -14.52 45.22
CA GLN A 710 -2.41 -13.76 44.11
C GLN A 710 -2.21 -12.25 44.28
N ARG A 711 -2.53 -11.66 45.45
CA ARG A 711 -2.33 -10.23 45.71
C ARG A 711 -0.87 -9.80 45.58
N ARG A 712 0.06 -10.64 46.04
CA ARG A 712 1.51 -10.36 45.91
C ARG A 712 1.97 -10.45 44.46
N LEU A 713 1.49 -11.45 43.71
CA LEU A 713 1.75 -11.57 42.28
C LEU A 713 1.24 -10.36 41.50
N GLU A 714 0.03 -9.87 41.79
CA GLU A 714 -0.51 -8.64 41.21
C GLU A 714 0.38 -7.43 41.52
N ARG A 715 0.80 -7.27 42.79
CA ARG A 715 1.71 -6.20 43.21
C ARG A 715 3.06 -6.27 42.49
N ILE A 716 3.63 -7.47 42.35
CA ILE A 716 4.89 -7.70 41.64
C ILE A 716 4.71 -7.35 40.15
N LEU A 717 3.64 -7.83 39.51
CA LEU A 717 3.33 -7.53 38.12
C LEU A 717 3.11 -6.04 37.86
N LEU A 718 2.45 -5.33 38.78
CA LEU A 718 2.30 -3.87 38.76
C LEU A 718 3.63 -3.13 38.89
N SER A 719 4.59 -3.69 39.65
CA SER A 719 5.92 -3.08 39.79
C SER A 719 6.86 -3.35 38.60
N ILE A 720 6.59 -4.39 37.81
CA ILE A 720 7.33 -4.72 36.59
C ILE A 720 6.82 -3.88 35.39
N GLN A 721 5.56 -3.43 35.43
CA GLN A 721 4.97 -2.55 34.41
C GLN A 721 5.43 -1.11 34.57
#